data_AF-A0A2E5HJA1-F1
#
_entry.id   AF-A0A2E5HJA1-F1
#
_cell.length_a   1.000
_cell.length_b   1.000
_cell.length_c   1.000
_cell.angle_alpha   90.00
_cell.angle_beta   90.00
_cell.angle_gamma   90.00
#
_symmetry.space_group_name_H-M   'P 1'
#
loop_
_entity.id
_entity.type
_entity.pdbx_description
1 polymer ?
#
loop_
_entity_poly.entity_id
_entity_poly.type
_entity_poly.pdbx_seq_one_letter_code
_entity_poly.pdbx_strand_id
1 'polypeptide(L)'
;MGFVLQGGGDMVSRCSIVVAAFALMMGGCGGADGEDGAQGPPGEQGAQGPMGDMGQRGPQGEQGDPGDPGDPGDPGEQGEQGPAGPQGEQGEPGSQGEQGEPGEQGEPGEQGEPGPPGGRATFFTDETVVVDVMEVVIPEETLQAEVTLMLTDELGRPHDIDGQYSPYPITASFILAWLDPETGRYVAYTAREASAGDTTVTQASSESNGEWEWLGDGLYTYTFDTAVPEDYDASATHSVGIYAYTSVDGVRTPGNAVFHFVPGGAEVTHTRQIVADQSCTSCHEQVSAHGDVRVGVELCVLCHSPQTSDPDTGNSVDFTPMIHKIHMGAHLPSVQNGEPYQIIGFRGAVHDYSHVEYPQPVNNCASCHIEDAEGELTSLNKATRANCSSCHDRTWFEGGREPPEGWTLHAIDLPQTNDDACNICHGADGVEDQAGHHMVPFMNPENPDIAIELVGVENAAPGQQPEVLFRVTDRGEPLDVVASPLDALRITVAGPLPEIEDYWQVRVQGGGSNGTLEADGDAFRYTFADPLPEELTGSWRFGMEGYVQTDAGRFASPNPVLDVAVTGEREVRRRVVDQALCNNCHGSLRLHGDNRQDTDYCVTCHNPNNLNDERMPAPPEGETVIPETTDFKVMIHKIHMGAQLTQADYTLWGFGGSPLPFGELHFPGDVSNCQSCHLGGTFELPLPPEVAPTRYVAIDSAKEEVEGTEHFVQPASAVCTSCHDSEDAWIHAVLQSTEAGEACTVCHGPGRSVDVMNVHNIYE
;
A
#
# COMPACT_ATOMS: atom_id res chain seq x y z
N MET A 1 -59.26 -18.18 -6.07
CA MET A 1 -60.22 -18.28 -4.95
C MET A 1 -60.19 -16.95 -4.19
N GLY A 2 -61.33 -16.47 -3.68
CA GLY A 2 -61.59 -15.09 -3.20
C GLY A 2 -60.60 -14.54 -2.15
N PHE A 3 -60.58 -13.25 -1.79
CA PHE A 3 -61.61 -12.21 -1.66
C PHE A 3 -60.93 -10.83 -1.92
N VAL A 4 -61.44 -9.92 -2.77
CA VAL A 4 -62.47 -8.87 -2.54
C VAL A 4 -62.02 -7.63 -1.73
N LEU A 5 -61.58 -6.61 -2.49
CA LEU A 5 -61.93 -5.17 -2.51
C LEU A 5 -62.62 -4.48 -1.33
N GLN A 6 -62.08 -3.30 -0.94
CA GLN A 6 -62.68 -1.94 -0.87
C GLN A 6 -61.95 -1.12 0.22
N GLY A 7 -61.55 0.15 0.06
CA GLY A 7 -61.73 1.15 -0.99
C GLY A 7 -61.63 2.56 -0.40
N GLY A 8 -61.05 3.50 -1.16
CA GLY A 8 -61.19 4.96 -1.03
C GLY A 8 -60.14 5.66 -0.15
N GLY A 9 -59.45 6.72 -0.58
CA GLY A 9 -59.49 7.50 -1.81
C GLY A 9 -58.62 8.76 -1.69
N ASP A 10 -58.10 9.20 -2.84
CA ASP A 10 -57.60 10.53 -3.27
C ASP A 10 -56.49 11.23 -2.46
N MET A 11 -55.27 11.35 -3.01
CA MET A 11 -54.80 12.19 -4.13
C MET A 11 -54.60 13.69 -3.79
N VAL A 12 -53.41 14.16 -4.22
CA VAL A 12 -53.04 15.51 -4.67
C VAL A 12 -52.19 16.39 -3.73
N SER A 13 -50.96 16.63 -4.23
CA SER A 13 -50.17 17.88 -4.24
C SER A 13 -49.15 18.22 -3.15
N ARG A 14 -47.93 18.44 -3.68
CA ARG A 14 -47.01 19.59 -3.48
C ARG A 14 -46.11 19.52 -2.24
N CYS A 15 -44.81 19.31 -2.46
CA CYS A 15 -43.78 20.31 -2.82
C CYS A 15 -43.23 21.08 -1.61
N SER A 16 -41.90 21.01 -1.53
CA SER A 16 -40.96 22.00 -0.98
C SER A 16 -40.53 21.86 0.48
N ILE A 17 -39.23 21.55 0.62
CA ILE A 17 -38.21 22.27 1.41
C ILE A 17 -38.50 22.39 2.91
N VAL A 18 -37.64 21.83 3.76
CA VAL A 18 -36.89 22.55 4.82
C VAL A 18 -35.85 21.61 5.45
N VAL A 19 -34.64 22.17 5.53
CA VAL A 19 -33.41 21.71 6.18
C VAL A 19 -33.54 21.60 7.71
N ALA A 20 -32.92 20.56 8.25
CA ALA A 20 -32.34 20.37 9.59
C ALA A 20 -33.00 21.00 10.82
N ALA A 21 -33.45 20.13 11.73
CA ALA A 21 -32.98 19.98 13.11
C ALA A 21 -34.03 19.17 13.89
N PHE A 22 -33.61 18.17 14.67
CA PHE A 22 -34.01 17.95 16.07
C PHE A 22 -33.54 16.57 16.55
N ALA A 23 -32.74 16.58 17.61
CA ALA A 23 -32.54 15.45 18.51
C ALA A 23 -33.72 15.33 19.48
N LEU A 24 -34.11 14.09 19.85
CA LEU A 24 -34.36 13.56 21.22
C LEU A 24 -35.41 12.42 21.29
N MET A 25 -35.17 11.50 22.25
CA MET A 25 -36.06 10.54 22.93
C MET A 25 -36.23 9.14 22.29
N MET A 26 -36.12 7.97 22.95
CA MET A 26 -36.07 7.51 24.36
C MET A 26 -35.21 6.21 24.42
N GLY A 27 -34.44 5.88 25.47
CA GLY A 27 -34.83 5.32 26.78
C GLY A 27 -35.05 3.79 26.72
N GLY A 28 -34.48 2.89 27.53
CA GLY A 28 -33.52 2.90 28.64
C GLY A 28 -33.52 1.50 29.30
N CYS A 29 -32.42 1.11 29.96
CA CYS A 29 -32.42 0.21 31.13
C CYS A 29 -31.10 0.40 31.89
N GLY A 30 -31.17 0.55 33.22
CA GLY A 30 -30.05 0.98 34.07
C GLY A 30 -29.30 -0.16 34.76
N GLY A 31 -28.10 0.17 35.24
CA GLY A 31 -27.32 -0.70 36.12
C GLY A 31 -26.03 -0.03 36.63
N ALA A 32 -26.11 0.44 37.90
CA ALA A 32 -25.06 0.63 38.91
C ALA A 32 -23.96 1.70 38.72
N ASP A 33 -23.87 2.55 39.76
CA ASP A 33 -22.89 3.61 39.98
C ASP A 33 -21.45 3.09 40.15
N GLY A 34 -20.49 3.74 39.49
CA GLY A 34 -19.05 3.65 39.73
C GLY A 34 -18.47 5.06 39.88
N GLU A 35 -17.58 5.23 40.85
CA GLU A 35 -17.06 6.50 41.37
C GLU A 35 -16.23 7.29 40.33
N ASP A 36 -16.47 8.60 40.20
CA ASP A 36 -15.64 9.47 39.35
C ASP A 36 -14.20 9.55 39.89
N GLY A 37 -13.24 9.28 39.00
CA GLY A 37 -11.80 9.40 39.24
C GLY A 37 -11.33 10.84 39.42
N ALA A 38 -10.28 11.01 40.22
CA ALA A 38 -9.71 12.31 40.58
C ALA A 38 -9.21 13.14 39.38
N GLN A 39 -9.45 14.45 39.44
CA GLN A 39 -8.88 15.44 38.52
C GLN A 39 -7.34 15.46 38.65
N GLY A 40 -6.64 15.34 37.52
CA GLY A 40 -5.17 15.43 37.45
C GLY A 40 -4.65 16.83 37.85
N PRO A 41 -3.44 16.93 38.43
CA PRO A 41 -2.91 18.22 38.87
C PRO A 41 -2.58 19.15 37.68
N PRO A 42 -2.64 20.48 37.88
CA PRO A 42 -2.19 21.46 36.87
C PRO A 42 -0.70 21.30 36.55
N GLY A 43 -0.32 21.47 35.28
CA GLY A 43 1.06 21.37 34.81
C GLY A 43 2.00 22.44 35.41
N GLU A 44 3.25 22.07 35.63
CA GLU A 44 4.27 22.94 36.24
C GLU A 44 4.70 24.10 35.32
N GLN A 45 5.02 25.23 35.94
CA GLN A 45 5.51 26.45 35.30
C GLN A 45 6.95 26.24 34.77
N GLY A 46 7.17 26.51 33.48
CA GLY A 46 8.49 26.38 32.83
C GLY A 46 9.59 27.23 33.47
N ALA A 47 10.79 26.65 33.58
CA ALA A 47 11.96 27.27 34.21
C ALA A 47 12.52 28.46 33.40
N GLN A 48 13.03 29.46 34.11
CA GLN A 48 13.68 30.64 33.56
C GLN A 48 15.05 30.29 32.96
N GLY A 49 15.30 30.70 31.71
CA GLY A 49 16.55 30.42 30.99
C GLY A 49 17.79 31.06 31.65
N PRO A 50 18.98 30.44 31.53
CA PRO A 50 20.19 30.88 32.20
C PRO A 50 20.79 32.17 31.60
N MET A 51 21.46 32.94 32.45
CA MET A 51 22.18 34.17 32.13
C MET A 51 23.51 33.86 31.43
N GLY A 52 23.81 34.57 30.33
CA GLY A 52 24.99 34.32 29.48
C GLY A 52 26.34 34.65 30.13
N ASP A 53 27.38 33.92 29.71
CA ASP A 53 28.71 33.91 30.30
C ASP A 53 29.56 35.16 30.04
N MET A 54 30.41 35.48 31.02
CA MET A 54 31.40 36.57 30.99
C MET A 54 32.72 36.09 30.36
N GLY A 55 33.25 36.86 29.40
CA GLY A 55 34.44 36.50 28.61
C GLY A 55 35.74 36.32 29.39
N GLN A 56 36.58 35.40 28.89
CA GLN A 56 37.80 34.90 29.53
C GLN A 56 38.96 35.92 29.58
N ARG A 57 39.77 35.82 30.64
CA ARG A 57 41.08 36.49 30.79
C ARG A 57 42.20 35.47 30.56
N GLY A 58 43.22 35.87 29.80
CA GLY A 58 44.30 35.00 29.28
C GLY A 58 45.25 34.38 30.32
N PRO A 59 46.11 33.45 29.86
CA PRO A 59 46.68 32.38 30.69
C PRO A 59 47.99 32.78 31.38
N GLN A 60 48.34 32.08 32.46
CA GLN A 60 49.68 32.09 33.03
C GLN A 60 50.13 30.67 33.39
N GLY A 61 51.38 30.37 33.06
CA GLY A 61 51.88 29.05 32.68
C GLY A 61 52.20 28.02 33.77
N GLU A 62 52.54 26.85 33.28
CA GLU A 62 52.72 25.57 33.98
C GLU A 62 54.00 25.48 34.83
N GLN A 63 53.92 24.73 35.93
CA GLN A 63 55.10 24.04 36.49
C GLN A 63 54.72 22.84 37.39
N GLY A 64 55.27 21.67 37.04
CA GLY A 64 55.82 20.65 37.94
C GLY A 64 54.94 19.43 38.24
N ASP A 65 55.36 18.26 37.76
CA ASP A 65 54.72 16.95 37.99
C ASP A 65 54.67 16.50 39.48
N PRO A 66 53.73 15.61 39.84
CA PRO A 66 53.42 15.25 41.22
C PRO A 66 54.46 14.35 41.91
N GLY A 67 54.53 14.42 43.24
CA GLY A 67 55.19 13.42 44.08
C GLY A 67 54.16 12.46 44.70
N ASP A 68 54.55 11.19 44.84
CA ASP A 68 53.76 10.07 45.34
C ASP A 68 53.42 10.12 46.85
N PRO A 69 52.40 9.36 47.31
CA PRO A 69 51.51 9.69 48.43
C PRO A 69 51.98 9.24 49.83
N GLY A 70 51.31 9.75 50.88
CA GLY A 70 51.46 9.32 52.28
C GLY A 70 50.13 8.89 52.92
N ASP A 71 50.21 7.89 53.80
CA ASP A 71 49.13 7.05 54.37
C ASP A 71 48.16 7.72 55.38
N PRO A 72 46.99 7.09 55.66
CA PRO A 72 45.86 7.68 56.39
C PRO A 72 46.01 7.74 57.93
N GLY A 73 45.24 8.63 58.58
CA GLY A 73 45.10 8.72 60.04
C GLY A 73 43.65 8.62 60.53
N ASP A 74 43.48 7.97 61.69
CA ASP A 74 42.25 7.42 62.29
C ASP A 74 41.26 8.43 62.97
N PRO A 75 39.99 8.03 63.26
CA PRO A 75 38.88 8.92 63.65
C PRO A 75 38.47 8.92 65.15
N GLY A 76 37.65 9.92 65.54
CA GLY A 76 36.80 9.98 66.76
C GLY A 76 36.84 11.37 67.44
N GLU A 77 35.83 11.92 68.14
CA GLU A 77 34.49 11.50 68.63
C GLU A 77 33.60 12.74 68.95
N GLN A 78 32.33 12.46 69.30
CA GLN A 78 31.08 13.22 69.49
C GLN A 78 30.98 14.24 70.67
N GLY A 79 30.02 15.18 70.59
CA GLY A 79 29.42 15.88 71.76
C GLY A 79 28.37 16.97 71.45
N GLU A 80 27.26 17.02 72.22
CA GLU A 80 25.92 17.56 71.89
C GLU A 80 25.52 19.01 72.35
N GLN A 81 24.57 19.58 71.59
CA GLN A 81 23.34 20.39 71.86
C GLN A 81 23.20 21.56 72.90
N GLY A 82 22.54 22.65 72.47
CA GLY A 82 21.65 23.53 73.27
C GLY A 82 21.28 24.90 72.62
N PRO A 83 20.29 25.67 73.12
CA PRO A 83 18.94 25.82 72.56
C PRO A 83 18.52 27.25 72.07
N ALA A 84 17.24 27.39 71.66
CA ALA A 84 16.62 28.51 70.91
C ALA A 84 16.25 29.80 71.69
N GLY A 85 15.93 30.88 70.97
CA GLY A 85 15.31 32.11 71.49
C GLY A 85 14.24 32.74 70.56
N PRO A 86 13.19 33.42 71.06
CA PRO A 86 11.97 33.75 70.31
C PRO A 86 11.80 35.22 69.85
N GLN A 87 10.90 35.36 68.85
CA GLN A 87 9.98 36.43 68.37
C GLN A 87 10.16 37.93 68.70
N GLY A 88 9.86 38.78 67.70
CA GLY A 88 9.32 40.13 67.87
C GLY A 88 8.29 40.46 66.77
N GLU A 89 7.18 41.09 67.14
CA GLU A 89 6.03 41.43 66.27
C GLU A 89 5.98 42.91 65.80
N GLN A 90 5.30 43.06 64.66
CA GLN A 90 4.44 44.12 64.08
C GLN A 90 4.82 45.61 64.07
N GLY A 91 4.68 46.20 62.87
CA GLY A 91 4.11 47.54 62.70
C GLY A 91 3.18 47.59 61.48
N GLU A 92 1.95 48.08 61.66
CA GLU A 92 1.02 48.51 60.60
C GLU A 92 0.90 50.06 60.60
N PRO A 93 0.15 50.71 59.69
CA PRO A 93 0.24 50.68 58.23
C PRO A 93 0.30 52.13 57.65
N GLY A 94 0.58 52.29 56.35
CA GLY A 94 0.37 53.54 55.62
C GLY A 94 -0.66 53.36 54.50
N SER A 95 -1.72 54.18 54.49
CA SER A 95 -2.86 54.08 53.57
C SER A 95 -2.68 54.84 52.25
N GLN A 96 -3.02 54.13 51.17
CA GLN A 96 -3.74 54.52 49.93
C GLN A 96 -3.13 55.54 48.94
N GLY A 97 -2.97 55.07 47.70
CA GLY A 97 -3.22 55.83 46.47
C GLY A 97 -4.19 55.01 45.59
N GLU A 98 -5.21 55.66 45.03
CA GLU A 98 -6.25 55.03 44.20
C GLU A 98 -5.68 54.49 42.88
N GLN A 99 -6.12 53.28 42.51
CA GLN A 99 -5.73 52.57 41.30
C GLN A 99 -6.40 53.21 40.08
N GLY A 100 -5.61 53.56 39.05
CA GLY A 100 -6.14 53.92 37.74
C GLY A 100 -6.72 52.68 37.04
N GLU A 101 -7.86 52.83 36.37
CA GLU A 101 -8.51 51.72 35.66
C GLU A 101 -7.60 51.14 34.57
N PRO A 102 -7.44 49.81 34.50
CA PRO A 102 -6.73 49.16 33.40
C PRO A 102 -7.44 49.41 32.06
N GLY A 103 -6.67 49.72 31.02
CA GLY A 103 -7.20 49.84 29.66
C GLY A 103 -7.80 48.53 29.17
N GLU A 104 -8.84 48.62 28.34
CA GLU A 104 -9.53 47.48 27.76
C GLU A 104 -8.55 46.55 27.03
N GLN A 105 -8.66 45.26 27.32
CA GLN A 105 -7.89 44.18 26.70
C GLN A 105 -8.26 44.11 25.21
N GLY A 106 -7.26 44.27 24.33
CA GLY A 106 -7.45 44.04 22.90
C GLY A 106 -7.89 42.59 22.65
N GLU A 107 -8.77 42.40 21.67
CA GLU A 107 -9.26 41.06 21.31
C GLU A 107 -8.09 40.13 20.99
N PRO A 108 -8.13 38.85 21.43
CA PRO A 108 -7.12 37.87 21.06
C PRO A 108 -7.05 37.79 19.53
N GLY A 109 -5.83 37.88 18.97
CA GLY A 109 -5.62 37.62 17.55
C GLY A 109 -6.09 36.20 17.21
N GLU A 110 -6.68 36.04 16.03
CA GLU A 110 -7.11 34.72 15.55
C GLU A 110 -5.95 33.73 15.63
N GLN A 111 -6.25 32.52 16.13
CA GLN A 111 -5.30 31.43 16.18
C GLN A 111 -4.81 31.15 14.75
N GLY A 112 -3.52 31.37 14.50
CA GLY A 112 -2.91 30.98 13.23
C GLY A 112 -3.13 29.48 13.01
N GLU A 113 -3.46 29.11 11.78
CA GLU A 113 -3.64 27.70 11.42
C GLU A 113 -2.39 26.89 11.84
N PRO A 114 -2.57 25.64 12.31
CA PRO A 114 -1.44 24.75 12.57
C PRO A 114 -0.56 24.71 11.32
N GLY A 115 0.74 24.99 11.47
CA GLY A 115 1.68 24.75 10.37
C GLY A 115 1.64 23.28 9.97
N PRO A 116 1.85 22.95 8.67
CA PRO A 116 1.89 21.57 8.23
C PRO A 116 2.93 20.78 9.06
N PRO A 117 2.71 19.46 9.30
CA PRO A 117 3.67 18.60 9.99
C PRO A 117 5.07 18.76 9.37
N GLY A 118 6.07 18.98 10.21
CA GLY A 118 7.45 19.12 9.75
C GLY A 118 8.03 17.78 9.34
N GLY A 119 7.94 17.41 8.07
CA GLY A 119 8.81 16.40 7.47
C GLY A 119 10.26 16.89 7.48
N ARG A 120 11.21 16.04 7.90
CA ARG A 120 12.62 16.44 8.00
C ARG A 120 13.34 16.32 6.67
N ALA A 121 13.98 17.43 6.28
CA ALA A 121 15.36 17.53 5.80
C ALA A 121 15.94 16.30 5.08
N THR A 122 15.31 15.90 4.00
CA THR A 122 16.05 15.63 2.77
C THR A 122 16.74 16.92 2.36
N PHE A 123 17.85 16.83 1.63
CA PHE A 123 18.42 18.00 0.95
C PHE A 123 17.52 18.45 -0.23
N PHE A 124 16.18 18.41 -0.08
CA PHE A 124 15.26 19.10 -0.97
C PHE A 124 15.24 20.56 -0.55
N THR A 125 16.06 21.31 -1.26
CA THR A 125 15.75 22.66 -1.70
C THR A 125 14.25 22.86 -1.96
N ASP A 126 13.74 24.04 -1.60
CA ASP A 126 12.38 24.56 -1.85
C ASP A 126 12.00 24.59 -3.37
N GLU A 127 11.98 23.47 -4.08
CA GLU A 127 12.05 23.38 -5.56
C GLU A 127 10.79 22.83 -6.25
N THR A 128 9.65 22.86 -5.57
CA THR A 128 8.38 22.35 -6.09
C THR A 128 7.75 23.33 -7.08
N VAL A 129 7.08 22.79 -8.10
CA VAL A 129 6.34 23.59 -9.07
C VAL A 129 4.85 23.35 -8.86
N VAL A 130 4.11 24.41 -8.56
CA VAL A 130 2.66 24.43 -8.50
C VAL A 130 2.16 25.19 -9.72
N VAL A 131 1.18 24.61 -10.41
CA VAL A 131 0.58 25.18 -11.62
C VAL A 131 -0.90 25.39 -11.35
N ASP A 132 -1.32 26.65 -11.28
CA ASP A 132 -2.74 27.00 -11.14
C ASP A 132 -3.24 27.65 -12.42
N VAL A 133 -4.25 27.05 -13.06
CA VAL A 133 -4.88 27.60 -14.27
C VAL A 133 -6.02 28.52 -13.87
N MET A 134 -5.95 29.78 -14.29
CA MET A 134 -6.93 30.81 -13.96
C MET A 134 -8.06 30.87 -14.98
N GLU A 135 -7.71 30.81 -16.26
CA GLU A 135 -8.65 30.93 -17.37
C GLU A 135 -8.07 30.30 -18.63
N VAL A 136 -8.96 29.74 -19.47
CA VAL A 136 -8.63 29.31 -20.83
C VAL A 136 -9.68 29.87 -21.78
N VAL A 137 -9.24 30.51 -22.86
CA VAL A 137 -10.11 31.04 -23.93
C VAL A 137 -9.64 30.57 -25.29
N ILE A 138 -10.55 30.45 -26.25
CA ILE A 138 -10.22 30.18 -27.66
C ILE A 138 -10.81 31.35 -28.47
N PRO A 139 -10.02 32.35 -28.87
CA PRO A 139 -10.52 33.47 -29.67
C PRO A 139 -11.04 32.99 -31.04
N GLU A 140 -12.19 33.51 -31.46
CA GLU A 140 -12.81 33.14 -32.75
C GLU A 140 -11.93 33.53 -33.95
N GLU A 141 -11.05 34.52 -33.80
CA GLU A 141 -10.20 34.99 -34.88
C GLU A 141 -8.95 34.13 -35.10
N THR A 142 -8.36 33.60 -34.03
CA THR A 142 -7.09 32.84 -34.09
C THR A 142 -7.30 31.35 -34.03
N LEU A 143 -8.39 30.89 -33.38
CA LEU A 143 -8.64 29.49 -33.03
C LEU A 143 -7.50 28.84 -32.22
N GLN A 144 -6.61 29.65 -31.65
CA GLN A 144 -5.51 29.19 -30.79
C GLN A 144 -5.93 29.40 -29.35
N ALA A 145 -5.84 28.36 -28.52
CA ALA A 145 -6.17 28.50 -27.11
C ALA A 145 -5.17 29.43 -26.40
N GLU A 146 -5.65 30.29 -25.52
CA GLU A 146 -4.86 31.16 -24.64
C GLU A 146 -5.13 30.72 -23.20
N VAL A 147 -4.08 30.37 -22.46
CA VAL A 147 -4.13 29.88 -21.09
C VAL A 147 -3.51 30.92 -20.19
N THR A 148 -4.30 31.46 -19.26
CA THR A 148 -3.77 32.27 -18.16
C THR A 148 -3.49 31.35 -16.98
N LEU A 149 -2.22 31.28 -16.54
CA LEU A 149 -1.79 30.42 -15.45
C LEU A 149 -0.84 31.14 -14.48
N MET A 150 -0.84 30.67 -13.24
CA MET A 150 0.09 31.06 -12.19
C MET A 150 1.07 29.91 -11.94
N LEU A 151 2.36 30.25 -11.88
CA LEU A 151 3.43 29.34 -11.47
C LEU A 151 3.95 29.77 -10.10
N THR A 152 3.86 28.89 -9.11
CA THR A 152 4.41 29.12 -7.76
C THR A 152 5.17 27.91 -7.26
N ASP A 153 5.77 28.03 -6.07
CA ASP A 153 6.11 26.87 -5.25
C ASP A 153 4.98 26.52 -4.27
N GLU A 154 5.20 25.49 -3.44
CA GLU A 154 4.26 25.06 -2.38
C GLU A 154 3.99 26.12 -1.31
N LEU A 155 4.85 27.13 -1.16
CA LEU A 155 4.65 28.25 -0.24
C LEU A 155 3.93 29.42 -0.92
N GLY A 156 3.48 29.25 -2.17
CA GLY A 156 2.79 30.27 -2.97
C GLY A 156 3.72 31.39 -3.45
N ARG A 157 5.04 31.19 -3.42
CA ARG A 157 6.00 32.19 -3.93
C ARG A 157 6.05 32.09 -5.46
N PRO A 158 5.95 33.21 -6.19
CA PRO A 158 6.00 33.20 -7.65
C PRO A 158 7.25 32.57 -8.24
N HIS A 159 7.06 31.79 -9.31
CA HIS A 159 8.13 31.28 -10.15
C HIS A 159 8.12 31.92 -11.54
N ASP A 160 9.29 31.92 -12.19
CA ASP A 160 9.41 32.36 -13.57
C ASP A 160 10.04 31.29 -14.46
N ILE A 161 9.64 31.27 -15.73
CA ILE A 161 10.08 30.24 -16.69
C ILE A 161 11.58 30.33 -17.02
N ASP A 162 12.18 31.52 -16.91
CA ASP A 162 13.57 31.79 -17.30
C ASP A 162 14.58 31.59 -16.14
N GLY A 163 14.11 31.38 -14.91
CA GLY A 163 14.95 31.27 -13.71
C GLY A 163 15.56 32.59 -13.24
N GLN A 164 14.90 33.73 -13.49
CA GLN A 164 15.36 35.07 -13.09
C GLN A 164 14.93 35.46 -11.66
N TYR A 165 13.80 34.95 -11.21
CA TYR A 165 13.13 35.19 -9.93
C TYR A 165 12.89 33.88 -9.14
N SER A 166 12.81 32.73 -9.83
CA SER A 166 12.89 31.40 -9.25
C SER A 166 14.34 30.91 -9.17
N PRO A 167 14.64 29.97 -8.25
CA PRO A 167 15.98 29.41 -8.16
C PRO A 167 16.39 28.61 -9.41
N TYR A 168 15.43 28.11 -10.21
CA TYR A 168 15.68 27.33 -11.42
C TYR A 168 14.64 27.60 -12.52
N PRO A 169 15.04 27.50 -13.80
CA PRO A 169 14.10 27.62 -14.92
C PRO A 169 13.09 26.47 -14.93
N ILE A 170 11.89 26.77 -15.40
CA ILE A 170 10.79 25.81 -15.51
C ILE A 170 10.66 25.38 -16.97
N THR A 171 10.60 24.07 -17.19
CA THR A 171 10.15 23.50 -18.47
C THR A 171 8.69 23.15 -18.36
N ALA A 172 7.84 23.70 -19.23
CA ALA A 172 6.41 23.39 -19.28
C ALA A 172 5.99 22.90 -20.66
N SER A 173 4.96 22.07 -20.70
CA SER A 173 4.33 21.56 -21.92
C SER A 173 2.83 21.47 -21.73
N PHE A 174 2.11 21.69 -22.82
CA PHE A 174 0.66 21.86 -22.82
C PHE A 174 -0.01 20.87 -23.76
N ILE A 175 -1.14 20.33 -23.35
CA ILE A 175 -1.98 19.40 -24.10
C ILE A 175 -3.33 20.08 -24.26
N LEU A 176 -3.87 20.11 -25.48
CA LEU A 176 -5.23 20.59 -25.74
C LEU A 176 -6.06 19.42 -26.27
N ALA A 177 -7.18 19.12 -25.61
CA ALA A 177 -8.07 18.04 -25.99
C ALA A 177 -9.54 18.44 -25.78
N TRP A 178 -10.45 17.73 -26.43
CA TRP A 178 -11.88 17.80 -26.13
C TRP A 178 -12.43 16.44 -25.76
N LEU A 179 -13.48 16.44 -24.94
CA LEU A 179 -14.21 15.26 -24.55
C LEU A 179 -15.36 15.06 -25.54
N ASP A 180 -15.25 14.03 -26.38
CA ASP A 180 -16.28 13.69 -27.35
C ASP A 180 -17.57 13.27 -26.60
N PRO A 181 -18.70 13.99 -26.77
CA PRO A 181 -19.93 13.69 -26.07
C PRO A 181 -20.60 12.40 -26.57
N GLU A 182 -20.28 11.91 -27.77
CA GLU A 182 -20.82 10.66 -28.31
C GLU A 182 -20.13 9.45 -27.67
N THR A 183 -18.80 9.47 -27.63
CA THR A 183 -18.00 8.34 -27.14
C THR A 183 -17.62 8.44 -25.66
N GLY A 184 -17.68 9.64 -25.09
CA GLY A 184 -17.19 9.95 -23.74
C GLY A 184 -15.67 9.80 -23.62
N ARG A 185 -14.91 9.94 -24.72
CA ARG A 185 -13.45 9.76 -24.77
C ARG A 185 -12.77 11.07 -25.18
N TYR A 186 -11.55 11.27 -24.71
CA TYR A 186 -10.75 12.41 -25.14
C TYR A 186 -10.24 12.21 -26.56
N VAL A 187 -10.17 13.31 -27.29
CA VAL A 187 -9.49 13.44 -28.60
C VAL A 187 -8.59 14.66 -28.49
N ALA A 188 -7.28 14.47 -28.63
CA ALA A 188 -6.32 15.55 -28.48
C ALA A 188 -6.16 16.31 -29.80
N TYR A 189 -6.24 17.63 -29.73
CA TYR A 189 -5.88 18.55 -30.81
C TYR A 189 -4.36 18.63 -30.96
N THR A 190 -3.62 18.64 -29.85
CA THR A 190 -2.17 18.53 -29.85
C THR A 190 -1.78 17.08 -30.15
N ALA A 191 -1.31 16.83 -31.37
CA ALA A 191 -0.95 15.51 -31.84
C ALA A 191 0.31 15.56 -32.73
N ARG A 192 0.97 14.41 -32.87
CA ARG A 192 2.15 14.23 -33.71
C ARG A 192 2.05 12.95 -34.52
N GLU A 193 2.73 12.90 -35.65
CA GLU A 193 2.93 11.67 -36.40
C GLU A 193 4.11 10.88 -35.80
N ALA A 194 3.90 9.58 -35.57
CA ALA A 194 4.93 8.64 -35.15
C ALA A 194 5.03 7.52 -36.18
N SER A 195 6.26 7.17 -36.57
CA SER A 195 6.52 6.17 -37.61
C SER A 195 7.53 5.12 -37.16
N ALA A 196 7.24 3.86 -37.51
CA ALA A 196 8.13 2.72 -37.36
C ALA A 196 8.10 1.89 -38.65
N GLY A 197 9.24 1.84 -39.36
CA GLY A 197 9.28 1.25 -40.70
C GLY A 197 8.30 1.94 -41.65
N ASP A 198 7.38 1.17 -42.23
CA ASP A 198 6.33 1.67 -43.14
C ASP A 198 5.02 2.02 -42.41
N THR A 199 4.93 1.77 -41.10
CA THR A 199 3.76 2.11 -40.28
C THR A 199 3.87 3.56 -39.81
N THR A 200 2.81 4.34 -39.98
CA THR A 200 2.69 5.70 -39.43
C THR A 200 1.34 5.84 -38.76
N VAL A 201 1.35 6.38 -37.55
CA VAL A 201 0.17 6.58 -36.71
C VAL A 201 0.19 7.99 -36.13
N THR A 202 -0.99 8.58 -35.97
CA THR A 202 -1.14 9.80 -35.20
C THR A 202 -1.12 9.44 -33.71
N GLN A 203 -0.42 10.22 -32.90
CA GLN A 203 -0.39 10.08 -31.45
C GLN A 203 -0.78 11.42 -30.82
N ALA A 204 -1.69 11.40 -29.86
CA ALA A 204 -1.86 12.55 -28.98
C ALA A 204 -0.52 12.92 -28.32
N SER A 205 -0.29 14.21 -28.16
CA SER A 205 0.97 14.73 -27.67
C SER A 205 0.75 16.07 -26.96
N SER A 206 1.86 16.70 -26.59
CA SER A 206 1.90 18.04 -26.05
C SER A 206 2.71 18.94 -26.96
N GLU A 207 2.52 20.24 -26.78
CA GLU A 207 3.37 21.27 -27.37
C GLU A 207 4.08 22.08 -26.28
N SER A 208 5.18 22.73 -26.67
CA SER A 208 5.96 23.63 -25.82
C SER A 208 6.50 24.84 -26.60
N ASN A 209 6.08 24.98 -27.85
CA ASN A 209 6.57 25.97 -28.81
C ASN A 209 5.59 27.13 -29.03
N GLY A 210 4.51 27.21 -28.24
CA GLY A 210 3.62 28.36 -28.21
C GLY A 210 4.27 29.63 -27.66
N GLU A 211 3.51 30.72 -27.67
CA GLU A 211 3.99 32.04 -27.26
C GLU A 211 3.71 32.29 -25.77
N TRP A 212 4.71 32.78 -25.05
CA TRP A 212 4.58 33.15 -23.64
C TRP A 212 4.54 34.68 -23.47
N GLU A 213 3.59 35.16 -22.69
CA GLU A 213 3.52 36.54 -22.22
C GLU A 213 3.59 36.55 -20.69
N TRP A 214 4.58 37.27 -20.13
CA TRP A 214 4.69 37.46 -18.69
C TRP A 214 3.83 38.63 -18.22
N LEU A 215 2.91 38.36 -17.30
CA LEU A 215 1.98 39.36 -16.75
C LEU A 215 2.43 39.93 -15.40
N GLY A 216 3.46 39.36 -14.77
CA GLY A 216 3.99 39.77 -13.46
C GLY A 216 3.71 38.74 -12.37
N ASP A 217 4.55 38.71 -11.33
CA ASP A 217 4.33 37.92 -10.10
C ASP A 217 3.98 36.43 -10.34
N GLY A 218 4.64 35.77 -11.29
CA GLY A 218 4.44 34.36 -11.62
C GLY A 218 3.23 34.07 -12.51
N LEU A 219 2.48 35.11 -12.89
CA LEU A 219 1.36 35.02 -13.81
C LEU A 219 1.82 35.11 -15.27
N TYR A 220 1.29 34.21 -16.09
CA TYR A 220 1.61 34.09 -17.50
C TYR A 220 0.36 33.87 -18.35
N THR A 221 0.43 34.32 -19.60
CA THR A 221 -0.41 33.80 -20.68
C THR A 221 0.45 32.91 -21.57
N TYR A 222 -0.03 31.71 -21.86
CA TYR A 222 0.50 30.82 -22.90
C TYR A 222 -0.49 30.71 -24.05
N THR A 223 -0.08 31.08 -25.27
CA THR A 223 -0.88 30.93 -26.49
C THR A 223 -0.39 29.72 -27.26
N PHE A 224 -1.29 28.78 -27.53
CA PHE A 224 -0.97 27.56 -28.26
C PHE A 224 -0.53 27.88 -29.70
N ASP A 225 0.47 27.14 -30.21
CA ASP A 225 0.79 27.15 -31.64
C ASP A 225 -0.27 26.38 -32.44
N THR A 226 -0.76 25.27 -31.86
CA THR A 226 -1.86 24.48 -32.41
C THR A 226 -3.19 25.24 -32.37
N ALA A 227 -3.79 25.42 -33.55
CA ALA A 227 -5.16 25.91 -33.67
C ALA A 227 -6.17 24.75 -33.65
N VAL A 228 -7.33 24.96 -33.02
CA VAL A 228 -8.46 24.03 -33.14
C VAL A 228 -9.07 24.08 -34.55
N PRO A 229 -9.74 23.01 -35.01
CA PRO A 229 -10.44 23.01 -36.30
C PRO A 229 -11.52 24.10 -36.37
N GLU A 230 -11.80 24.63 -37.56
CA GLU A 230 -12.84 25.66 -37.76
C GLU A 230 -14.24 25.20 -37.33
N ASP A 231 -14.50 23.90 -37.35
CA ASP A 231 -15.78 23.26 -37.01
C ASP A 231 -15.78 22.59 -35.63
N TYR A 232 -14.85 22.96 -34.74
CA TYR A 232 -14.83 22.44 -33.37
C TYR A 232 -16.13 22.74 -32.62
N ASP A 233 -16.55 21.81 -31.75
CA ASP A 233 -17.77 21.97 -30.96
C ASP A 233 -17.53 22.83 -29.72
N ALA A 234 -17.70 24.15 -29.85
CA ALA A 234 -17.56 25.09 -28.74
C ALA A 234 -18.53 24.84 -27.56
N SER A 235 -19.55 23.99 -27.72
CA SER A 235 -20.47 23.62 -26.64
C SER A 235 -20.04 22.39 -25.83
N ALA A 236 -19.03 21.64 -26.30
CA ALA A 236 -18.49 20.48 -25.62
C ALA A 236 -17.40 20.85 -24.59
N THR A 237 -17.17 19.96 -23.62
CA THR A 237 -16.08 20.11 -22.65
C THR A 237 -14.73 19.99 -23.36
N HIS A 238 -13.88 20.99 -23.20
CA HIS A 238 -12.48 21.02 -23.58
C HIS A 238 -11.59 20.93 -22.35
N SER A 239 -10.33 20.58 -22.54
CA SER A 239 -9.37 20.40 -21.45
C SER A 239 -7.98 20.84 -21.87
N VAL A 240 -7.33 21.57 -20.97
CA VAL A 240 -5.89 21.85 -21.05
C VAL A 240 -5.19 21.03 -19.98
N GLY A 241 -4.27 20.17 -20.40
CA GLY A 241 -3.33 19.49 -19.50
C GLY A 241 -1.99 20.21 -19.52
N ILE A 242 -1.40 20.43 -18.36
CA ILE A 242 -0.10 21.08 -18.20
C ILE A 242 0.80 20.16 -17.38
N TYR A 243 2.00 19.93 -17.88
CA TYR A 243 3.07 19.39 -17.06
C TYR A 243 4.29 20.28 -17.13
N ALA A 244 4.67 20.79 -15.97
CA ALA A 244 5.82 21.63 -15.72
C ALA A 244 6.80 20.91 -14.80
N TYR A 245 8.08 21.24 -14.88
CA TYR A 245 9.07 20.75 -13.93
C TYR A 245 10.30 21.65 -13.89
N THR A 246 10.93 21.69 -12.72
CA THR A 246 12.33 22.13 -12.56
C THR A 246 13.25 20.93 -12.70
N SER A 247 14.53 21.18 -13.04
CA SER A 247 15.53 20.12 -13.04
C SER A 247 16.81 20.58 -12.37
N VAL A 248 17.19 19.87 -11.30
CA VAL A 248 18.32 20.21 -10.43
C VAL A 248 19.13 18.95 -10.18
N ASP A 249 20.42 19.00 -10.53
CA ASP A 249 21.35 17.86 -10.43
C ASP A 249 20.82 16.54 -11.03
N GLY A 250 19.97 16.64 -12.05
CA GLY A 250 19.36 15.50 -12.74
C GLY A 250 18.05 15.00 -12.14
N VAL A 251 17.66 15.48 -10.96
CA VAL A 251 16.33 15.27 -10.38
C VAL A 251 15.34 16.21 -11.07
N ARG A 252 14.11 15.74 -11.27
CA ARG A 252 13.01 16.53 -11.82
C ARG A 252 11.88 16.60 -10.82
N THR A 253 11.40 17.80 -10.56
CA THR A 253 10.30 18.02 -9.63
C THR A 253 9.07 18.44 -10.43
N PRO A 254 8.05 17.57 -10.57
CA PRO A 254 6.88 17.86 -11.40
C PRO A 254 5.91 18.84 -10.74
N GLY A 255 5.24 19.62 -11.58
CA GLY A 255 4.02 20.36 -11.31
C GLY A 255 3.02 20.10 -12.42
N ASN A 256 1.86 19.54 -12.10
CA ASN A 256 0.87 19.15 -13.09
C ASN A 256 -0.48 19.82 -12.81
N ALA A 257 -1.23 20.13 -13.87
CA ALA A 257 -2.57 20.65 -13.77
C ALA A 257 -3.42 20.16 -14.94
N VAL A 258 -4.70 19.92 -14.69
CA VAL A 258 -5.71 19.76 -15.73
C VAL A 258 -6.83 20.75 -15.48
N PHE A 259 -7.20 21.51 -16.51
CA PHE A 259 -8.26 22.49 -16.44
C PHE A 259 -9.31 22.19 -17.49
N HIS A 260 -10.55 22.02 -17.06
CA HIS A 260 -11.70 21.79 -17.94
C HIS A 260 -12.47 23.09 -18.17
N PHE A 261 -12.93 23.30 -19.40
CA PHE A 261 -13.68 24.50 -19.78
C PHE A 261 -14.62 24.22 -20.96
N VAL A 262 -15.62 25.09 -21.17
CA VAL A 262 -16.46 25.07 -22.36
C VAL A 262 -16.23 26.38 -23.12
N PRO A 263 -15.65 26.35 -24.34
CA PRO A 263 -15.33 27.57 -25.10
C PRO A 263 -16.53 28.52 -25.29
N GLY A 264 -17.74 27.96 -25.42
CA GLY A 264 -18.99 28.73 -25.51
C GLY A 264 -19.43 29.43 -24.21
N GLY A 265 -18.65 29.34 -23.13
CA GLY A 265 -18.89 30.03 -21.86
C GLY A 265 -19.94 29.38 -20.95
N ALA A 266 -20.35 28.14 -21.26
CA ALA A 266 -21.22 27.36 -20.37
C ALA A 266 -20.41 26.74 -19.22
N GLU A 267 -21.10 26.37 -18.14
CA GLU A 267 -20.51 25.59 -17.05
C GLU A 267 -20.11 24.19 -17.54
N VAL A 268 -18.97 23.69 -17.06
CA VAL A 268 -18.55 22.31 -17.30
C VAL A 268 -19.51 21.38 -16.56
N THR A 269 -20.24 20.56 -17.32
CA THR A 269 -21.24 19.63 -16.77
C THR A 269 -20.82 18.17 -16.88
N HIS A 270 -19.81 17.88 -17.70
CA HIS A 270 -19.32 16.53 -17.97
C HIS A 270 -17.79 16.53 -18.01
N THR A 271 -17.19 15.66 -17.21
CA THR A 271 -15.76 15.32 -17.22
C THR A 271 -15.63 13.80 -17.33
N ARG A 272 -14.39 13.30 -17.48
CA ARG A 272 -14.11 11.86 -17.57
C ARG A 272 -13.28 11.42 -16.38
N GLN A 273 -13.96 11.04 -15.31
CA GLN A 273 -13.37 10.48 -14.09
C GLN A 273 -13.88 9.05 -13.88
N ILE A 274 -13.05 8.06 -14.24
CA ILE A 274 -13.39 6.63 -14.14
C ILE A 274 -12.55 5.92 -13.06
N VAL A 275 -11.29 6.34 -12.94
CA VAL A 275 -10.31 5.83 -11.97
C VAL A 275 -9.75 7.06 -11.26
N ALA A 276 -9.57 6.96 -9.94
CA ALA A 276 -8.96 8.01 -9.13
C ALA A 276 -7.50 7.67 -8.87
N ASP A 277 -6.65 8.67 -8.65
CA ASP A 277 -5.24 8.45 -8.29
C ASP A 277 -5.11 7.58 -7.03
N GLN A 278 -6.01 7.77 -6.05
CA GLN A 278 -6.03 7.01 -4.81
C GLN A 278 -6.26 5.50 -5.03
N SER A 279 -7.00 5.13 -6.08
CA SER A 279 -7.21 3.73 -6.47
C SER A 279 -5.90 3.10 -6.97
N CYS A 280 -5.02 3.89 -7.58
CA CYS A 280 -3.71 3.41 -8.01
C CYS A 280 -2.72 3.38 -6.85
N THR A 281 -2.76 4.39 -5.96
CA THR A 281 -1.81 4.50 -4.84
C THR A 281 -2.06 3.53 -3.69
N SER A 282 -3.06 2.64 -3.80
CA SER A 282 -3.18 1.50 -2.88
C SER A 282 -2.07 0.48 -3.12
N CYS A 283 -1.59 0.36 -4.37
CA CYS A 283 -0.51 -0.56 -4.76
C CYS A 283 0.78 0.18 -5.14
N HIS A 284 0.64 1.34 -5.75
CA HIS A 284 1.75 2.20 -6.15
C HIS A 284 2.00 3.26 -5.08
N GLU A 285 3.21 3.79 -4.99
CA GLU A 285 3.46 4.93 -4.10
C GLU A 285 2.92 6.23 -4.73
N GLN A 286 3.41 6.53 -5.94
CA GLN A 286 2.88 7.54 -6.84
C GLN A 286 2.94 6.98 -8.26
N VAL A 287 1.88 7.19 -9.04
CA VAL A 287 1.92 6.86 -10.47
C VAL A 287 2.56 8.03 -11.21
N SER A 288 3.83 7.88 -11.54
CA SER A 288 4.60 8.81 -12.37
C SER A 288 5.06 8.12 -13.65
N ALA A 289 5.11 8.87 -14.75
CA ALA A 289 5.54 8.35 -16.04
C ALA A 289 6.38 9.36 -16.83
N HIS A 290 7.08 8.83 -17.85
CA HIS A 290 7.89 9.61 -18.79
C HIS A 290 9.05 10.39 -18.15
N GLY A 291 9.72 9.77 -17.17
CA GLY A 291 10.83 10.37 -16.42
C GLY A 291 10.33 11.31 -15.33
N ASP A 292 9.29 10.88 -14.61
CA ASP A 292 8.72 11.48 -13.41
C ASP A 292 8.15 12.89 -13.55
N VAL A 293 7.80 13.28 -14.77
CA VAL A 293 7.23 14.62 -15.06
C VAL A 293 5.73 14.64 -15.26
N ARG A 294 5.12 13.46 -15.43
CA ARG A 294 3.66 13.29 -15.63
C ARG A 294 3.12 12.42 -14.51
N VAL A 295 2.32 13.04 -13.67
CA VAL A 295 1.71 12.47 -12.47
C VAL A 295 0.20 12.68 -12.57
N GLY A 296 -0.56 11.68 -12.14
CA GLY A 296 -2.02 11.74 -12.09
C GLY A 296 -2.71 11.21 -13.34
N VAL A 297 -3.78 10.45 -13.12
CA VAL A 297 -4.57 9.77 -14.16
C VAL A 297 -5.22 10.77 -15.10
N GLU A 298 -5.72 11.89 -14.57
CA GLU A 298 -6.45 12.90 -15.34
C GLU A 298 -5.57 13.55 -16.43
N LEU A 299 -4.29 13.78 -16.14
CA LEU A 299 -3.34 14.24 -17.15
C LEU A 299 -3.05 13.14 -18.18
N CYS A 300 -2.87 11.89 -17.72
CA CYS A 300 -2.51 10.76 -18.58
C CYS A 300 -3.55 10.51 -19.67
N VAL A 301 -4.85 10.55 -19.33
CA VAL A 301 -5.95 10.24 -20.27
C VAL A 301 -6.08 11.23 -21.43
N LEU A 302 -5.47 12.43 -21.33
CA LEU A 302 -5.46 13.39 -22.44
C LEU A 302 -4.55 12.93 -23.59
N CYS A 303 -3.43 12.26 -23.28
CA CYS A 303 -2.53 11.67 -24.28
C CYS A 303 -2.86 10.20 -24.59
N HIS A 304 -3.23 9.45 -23.56
CA HIS A 304 -3.60 8.05 -23.67
C HIS A 304 -5.08 7.92 -24.05
N SER A 305 -5.39 8.34 -25.27
CA SER A 305 -6.73 8.34 -25.87
C SER A 305 -6.85 7.33 -27.02
N PRO A 306 -8.07 6.99 -27.48
CA PRO A 306 -8.29 6.02 -28.57
C PRO A 306 -7.54 6.31 -29.88
N GLN A 307 -7.13 7.56 -30.10
CA GLN A 307 -6.37 7.95 -31.29
C GLN A 307 -4.89 7.52 -31.25
N THR A 308 -4.38 7.07 -30.10
CA THR A 308 -2.94 6.85 -29.89
C THR A 308 -2.60 5.35 -29.87
N SER A 309 -1.63 4.94 -30.69
CA SER A 309 -1.07 3.58 -30.74
C SER A 309 0.45 3.59 -30.88
N ASP A 310 1.13 2.54 -30.45
CA ASP A 310 2.54 2.30 -30.72
C ASP A 310 2.73 1.82 -32.18
N PRO A 311 3.44 2.57 -33.05
CA PRO A 311 3.64 2.16 -34.44
C PRO A 311 4.54 0.93 -34.60
N ASP A 312 5.41 0.64 -33.64
CA ASP A 312 6.36 -0.49 -33.72
C ASP A 312 5.65 -1.84 -33.48
N THR A 313 4.70 -1.88 -32.55
CA THR A 313 3.97 -3.10 -32.16
C THR A 313 2.54 -3.14 -32.70
N GLY A 314 1.96 -1.99 -33.04
CA GLY A 314 0.55 -1.84 -33.36
C GLY A 314 -0.37 -1.87 -32.13
N ASN A 315 0.18 -2.01 -30.92
CA ASN A 315 -0.61 -2.00 -29.70
C ASN A 315 -1.20 -0.61 -29.44
N SER A 316 -2.46 -0.57 -29.00
CA SER A 316 -3.07 0.69 -28.55
C SER A 316 -2.39 1.16 -27.26
N VAL A 317 -2.18 2.46 -27.17
CA VAL A 317 -1.77 3.13 -25.92
C VAL A 317 -2.88 4.05 -25.40
N ASP A 318 -4.14 3.81 -25.79
CA ASP A 318 -5.30 4.35 -25.08
C ASP A 318 -5.27 3.85 -23.63
N PHE A 319 -5.63 4.69 -22.68
CA PHE A 319 -5.47 4.43 -21.26
C PHE A 319 -6.18 3.14 -20.85
N THR A 320 -7.40 2.92 -21.34
CA THR A 320 -8.16 1.71 -21.01
C THR A 320 -7.47 0.41 -21.48
N PRO A 321 -7.26 0.18 -22.79
CA PRO A 321 -6.64 -1.06 -23.23
C PRO A 321 -5.19 -1.21 -22.75
N MET A 322 -4.44 -0.12 -22.62
CA MET A 322 -3.07 -0.16 -22.13
C MET A 322 -3.01 -0.62 -20.67
N ILE A 323 -3.72 0.06 -19.76
CA ILE A 323 -3.66 -0.24 -18.34
C ILE A 323 -4.24 -1.62 -18.04
N HIS A 324 -5.36 -2.00 -18.67
CA HIS A 324 -5.89 -3.35 -18.53
C HIS A 324 -4.89 -4.43 -18.98
N LYS A 325 -4.24 -4.26 -20.14
CA LYS A 325 -3.27 -5.25 -20.63
C LYS A 325 -2.00 -5.32 -19.78
N ILE A 326 -1.50 -4.18 -19.30
CA ILE A 326 -0.36 -4.15 -18.37
C ILE A 326 -0.67 -4.99 -17.12
N HIS A 327 -1.84 -4.80 -16.51
CA HIS A 327 -2.19 -5.51 -15.26
C HIS A 327 -2.70 -6.93 -15.51
N MET A 328 -3.20 -7.25 -16.70
CA MET A 328 -3.45 -8.64 -17.08
C MET A 328 -2.13 -9.41 -17.27
N GLY A 329 -1.08 -8.77 -17.80
CA GLY A 329 0.28 -9.31 -17.87
C GLY A 329 0.36 -10.78 -18.29
N ALA A 330 0.87 -11.64 -17.42
CA ALA A 330 1.01 -13.08 -17.64
C ALA A 330 -0.33 -13.81 -17.84
N HIS A 331 -1.45 -13.22 -17.41
CA HIS A 331 -2.80 -13.76 -17.57
C HIS A 331 -3.47 -13.36 -18.90
N LEU A 332 -2.83 -12.53 -19.73
CA LEU A 332 -3.36 -12.24 -21.06
C LEU A 332 -3.43 -13.52 -21.91
N PRO A 333 -4.58 -13.79 -22.58
CA PRO A 333 -4.70 -14.93 -23.49
C PRO A 333 -3.64 -14.95 -24.60
N SER A 334 -3.25 -13.79 -25.13
CA SER A 334 -2.15 -13.67 -26.09
C SER A 334 -0.80 -14.10 -25.52
N VAL A 335 -0.46 -13.65 -24.31
CA VAL A 335 0.79 -13.99 -23.60
C VAL A 335 0.85 -15.48 -23.29
N GLN A 336 -0.25 -16.06 -22.82
CA GLN A 336 -0.37 -17.52 -22.61
C GLN A 336 -0.23 -18.32 -23.90
N ASN A 337 -0.54 -17.71 -25.05
CA ASN A 337 -0.34 -18.28 -26.38
C ASN A 337 1.03 -17.94 -27.00
N GLY A 338 1.96 -17.38 -26.21
CA GLY A 338 3.35 -17.11 -26.61
C GLY A 338 3.57 -15.80 -27.36
N GLU A 339 2.60 -14.89 -27.37
CA GLU A 339 2.75 -13.55 -27.93
C GLU A 339 2.92 -12.52 -26.80
N PRO A 340 4.09 -11.89 -26.66
CA PRO A 340 4.33 -10.97 -25.57
C PRO A 340 3.55 -9.66 -25.76
N TYR A 341 3.13 -9.04 -24.65
CA TYR A 341 2.55 -7.71 -24.66
C TYR A 341 3.64 -6.65 -24.41
N GLN A 342 4.07 -6.01 -25.49
CA GLN A 342 5.17 -5.05 -25.49
C GLN A 342 4.72 -3.67 -26.00
N ILE A 343 5.32 -2.61 -25.47
CA ILE A 343 5.29 -1.26 -26.01
C ILE A 343 6.72 -0.80 -26.26
N ILE A 344 6.99 -0.27 -27.46
CA ILE A 344 8.30 0.29 -27.79
C ILE A 344 8.29 1.79 -27.48
N GLY A 345 9.04 2.14 -26.43
CA GLY A 345 9.10 3.47 -25.87
C GLY A 345 10.21 4.34 -26.45
N PHE A 346 10.58 5.36 -25.68
CA PHE A 346 11.56 6.35 -26.09
C PHE A 346 12.92 5.72 -26.41
N ARG A 347 13.54 6.15 -27.53
CA ARG A 347 14.83 5.61 -28.03
C ARG A 347 14.83 4.10 -28.28
N GLY A 348 13.66 3.50 -28.55
CA GLY A 348 13.54 2.08 -28.86
C GLY A 348 13.65 1.18 -27.62
N ALA A 349 13.41 1.73 -26.43
CA ALA A 349 13.31 0.93 -25.21
C ALA A 349 12.12 -0.04 -25.30
N VAL A 350 12.37 -1.32 -25.05
CA VAL A 350 11.31 -2.34 -25.03
C VAL A 350 10.74 -2.38 -23.62
N HIS A 351 9.45 -2.10 -23.49
CA HIS A 351 8.70 -2.31 -22.25
C HIS A 351 7.87 -3.58 -22.42
N ASP A 352 8.30 -4.66 -21.77
CA ASP A 352 7.61 -5.96 -21.80
C ASP A 352 6.81 -6.16 -20.51
N TYR A 353 5.49 -6.22 -20.65
CA TYR A 353 4.57 -6.39 -19.52
C TYR A 353 4.08 -7.84 -19.39
N SER A 354 4.60 -8.77 -20.18
CA SER A 354 4.18 -10.17 -20.20
C SER A 354 4.46 -10.90 -18.88
N HIS A 355 5.33 -10.35 -18.04
CA HIS A 355 5.75 -10.90 -16.75
C HIS A 355 5.07 -10.21 -15.55
N VAL A 356 4.19 -9.23 -15.80
CA VAL A 356 3.42 -8.60 -14.72
C VAL A 356 2.43 -9.62 -14.17
N GLU A 357 2.47 -9.81 -12.86
CA GLU A 357 1.56 -10.66 -12.09
C GLU A 357 0.78 -9.75 -11.13
N TYR A 358 -0.53 -9.63 -11.34
CA TYR A 358 -1.37 -8.76 -10.50
C TYR A 358 -1.62 -9.43 -9.14
N PRO A 359 -1.44 -8.72 -8.01
CA PRO A 359 -1.51 -9.32 -6.67
C PRO A 359 -2.91 -9.72 -6.21
N GLN A 360 -3.93 -9.43 -7.03
CA GLN A 360 -5.34 -9.75 -6.79
C GLN A 360 -5.92 -10.52 -7.97
N PRO A 361 -7.11 -11.14 -7.84
CA PRO A 361 -7.85 -11.61 -9.00
C PRO A 361 -8.10 -10.46 -9.98
N VAL A 362 -7.66 -10.62 -11.24
CA VAL A 362 -7.76 -9.58 -12.29
C VAL A 362 -9.19 -9.14 -12.62
N ASN A 363 -10.18 -9.92 -12.21
CA ASN A 363 -11.61 -9.60 -12.32
C ASN A 363 -12.16 -8.81 -11.12
N ASN A 364 -11.34 -8.44 -10.13
CA ASN A 364 -11.72 -7.51 -9.07
C ASN A 364 -11.69 -6.06 -9.58
N CYS A 365 -12.73 -5.65 -10.32
CA CYS A 365 -12.79 -4.33 -10.94
C CYS A 365 -12.79 -3.17 -9.93
N ALA A 366 -13.30 -3.40 -8.71
CA ALA A 366 -13.36 -2.41 -7.64
C ALA A 366 -11.97 -2.00 -7.11
N SER A 367 -10.91 -2.76 -7.45
CA SER A 367 -9.53 -2.38 -7.14
C SER A 367 -9.10 -1.07 -7.80
N CYS A 368 -9.67 -0.73 -8.97
CA CYS A 368 -9.29 0.46 -9.74
C CYS A 368 -10.48 1.39 -10.04
N HIS A 369 -11.67 0.86 -10.27
CA HIS A 369 -12.81 1.66 -10.73
C HIS A 369 -13.52 2.36 -9.56
N ILE A 370 -13.85 3.63 -9.77
CA ILE A 370 -14.62 4.42 -8.80
C ILE A 370 -16.07 3.92 -8.76
N GLU A 371 -16.57 3.63 -7.57
CA GLU A 371 -17.99 3.43 -7.29
C GLU A 371 -18.73 4.77 -7.25
N ASP A 372 -19.97 4.80 -7.74
CA ASP A 372 -20.81 5.98 -7.63
C ASP A 372 -21.34 6.20 -6.20
N ALA A 373 -22.20 7.22 -6.01
CA ALA A 373 -22.74 7.55 -4.69
C ALA A 373 -23.61 6.43 -4.09
N GLU A 374 -24.07 5.50 -4.91
CA GLU A 374 -24.86 4.33 -4.56
C GLU A 374 -24.00 3.06 -4.36
N GLY A 375 -22.69 3.15 -4.60
CA GLY A 375 -21.76 2.02 -4.49
C GLY A 375 -21.66 1.17 -5.77
N GLU A 376 -22.14 1.67 -6.92
CA GLU A 376 -22.16 0.94 -8.19
C GLU A 376 -20.99 1.32 -9.10
N LEU A 377 -20.37 0.32 -9.73
CA LEU A 377 -19.32 0.50 -10.75
C LEU A 377 -19.93 0.86 -12.12
N THR A 378 -20.57 2.02 -12.20
CA THR A 378 -21.32 2.44 -13.40
C THR A 378 -20.47 2.59 -14.66
N SER A 379 -19.16 2.78 -14.51
CA SER A 379 -18.21 2.79 -15.62
C SER A 379 -18.14 1.45 -16.38
N LEU A 380 -18.52 0.33 -15.74
CA LEU A 380 -18.58 -1.00 -16.34
C LEU A 380 -19.88 -1.24 -17.14
N ASN A 381 -20.89 -0.39 -16.98
CA ASN A 381 -22.20 -0.58 -17.62
C ASN A 381 -22.19 -0.26 -19.13
N LYS A 382 -21.04 0.13 -19.69
CA LYS A 382 -20.84 0.41 -21.12
C LYS A 382 -19.82 -0.56 -21.73
N ALA A 383 -20.31 -1.72 -22.14
CA ALA A 383 -19.55 -2.68 -22.94
C ALA A 383 -19.15 -2.07 -24.29
N THR A 384 -17.87 -2.19 -24.63
CA THR A 384 -17.34 -1.94 -25.98
C THR A 384 -16.36 -3.05 -26.32
N ARG A 385 -16.18 -3.34 -27.62
CA ARG A 385 -15.18 -4.33 -28.02
C ARG A 385 -13.78 -3.99 -27.51
N ALA A 386 -13.40 -2.70 -27.54
CA ALA A 386 -12.09 -2.24 -27.09
C ALA A 386 -11.87 -2.53 -25.59
N ASN A 387 -12.86 -2.22 -24.75
CA ASN A 387 -12.79 -2.47 -23.31
C ASN A 387 -12.75 -3.97 -22.98
N CYS A 388 -13.48 -4.81 -23.71
CA CYS A 388 -13.48 -6.26 -23.46
C CYS A 388 -12.20 -6.91 -23.98
N SER A 389 -11.76 -6.54 -25.18
CA SER A 389 -10.56 -7.10 -25.83
C SER A 389 -9.25 -6.68 -25.16
N SER A 390 -9.28 -5.77 -24.20
CA SER A 390 -8.09 -5.44 -23.42
C SER A 390 -7.72 -6.54 -22.43
N CYS A 391 -8.69 -7.34 -21.96
CA CYS A 391 -8.43 -8.50 -21.11
C CYS A 391 -8.69 -9.80 -21.86
N HIS A 392 -9.68 -9.81 -22.75
CA HIS A 392 -10.04 -10.96 -23.59
C HIS A 392 -9.49 -10.78 -25.01
N ASP A 393 -8.17 -10.58 -25.12
CA ASP A 393 -7.52 -10.14 -26.37
C ASP A 393 -7.40 -11.21 -27.46
N ARG A 394 -7.92 -12.41 -27.17
CA ARG A 394 -8.12 -13.51 -28.12
C ARG A 394 -9.60 -13.83 -28.37
N THR A 395 -10.50 -12.86 -28.17
CA THR A 395 -11.92 -13.00 -28.51
C THR A 395 -12.20 -12.60 -29.95
N TRP A 396 -12.81 -13.51 -30.70
CA TRP A 396 -13.14 -13.35 -32.10
C TRP A 396 -14.56 -12.79 -32.31
N PHE A 397 -14.66 -11.50 -32.61
CA PHE A 397 -15.94 -10.80 -32.78
C PHE A 397 -16.53 -10.84 -34.20
N GLU A 398 -15.75 -11.22 -35.23
CA GLU A 398 -16.26 -11.15 -36.61
C GLU A 398 -17.34 -12.18 -36.92
N GLY A 399 -17.44 -13.28 -36.16
CA GLY A 399 -18.49 -14.32 -36.30
C GLY A 399 -18.62 -14.94 -37.70
N GLY A 400 -19.53 -15.91 -37.86
CA GLY A 400 -19.92 -16.46 -39.17
C GLY A 400 -18.83 -17.22 -39.93
N ARG A 401 -17.68 -17.45 -39.29
CA ARG A 401 -16.55 -18.27 -39.76
C ARG A 401 -15.76 -18.78 -38.55
N GLU A 402 -15.01 -19.85 -38.77
CA GLU A 402 -14.12 -20.42 -37.75
C GLU A 402 -13.12 -19.35 -37.27
N PRO A 403 -12.93 -19.19 -35.94
CA PRO A 403 -11.91 -18.30 -35.41
C PRO A 403 -10.50 -18.75 -35.83
N PRO A 404 -9.53 -17.83 -35.93
CA PRO A 404 -8.12 -18.19 -36.12
C PRO A 404 -7.60 -19.11 -35.01
N GLU A 405 -6.50 -19.81 -35.27
CA GLU A 405 -5.85 -20.65 -34.25
C GLU A 405 -5.45 -19.81 -33.02
N GLY A 406 -5.76 -20.30 -31.82
CA GLY A 406 -5.53 -19.59 -30.56
C GLY A 406 -6.54 -18.48 -30.25
N TRP A 407 -7.62 -18.34 -31.03
CA TRP A 407 -8.72 -17.41 -30.77
C TRP A 407 -9.99 -18.15 -30.34
N THR A 408 -10.74 -17.53 -29.43
CA THR A 408 -12.03 -18.03 -28.95
C THR A 408 -13.16 -17.30 -29.65
N LEU A 409 -14.11 -18.03 -30.24
CA LEU A 409 -15.31 -17.44 -30.84
C LEU A 409 -16.14 -16.75 -29.76
N HIS A 410 -16.54 -15.50 -30.01
CA HIS A 410 -17.52 -14.82 -29.16
C HIS A 410 -18.82 -15.65 -29.08
N ALA A 411 -19.38 -15.81 -27.88
CA ALA A 411 -20.38 -16.85 -27.55
C ALA A 411 -21.60 -16.88 -28.49
N ILE A 412 -21.96 -15.73 -29.06
CA ILE A 412 -22.93 -15.62 -30.13
C ILE A 412 -22.15 -15.63 -31.45
N ASP A 413 -22.32 -16.69 -32.26
CA ASP A 413 -21.80 -16.82 -33.64
C ASP A 413 -22.50 -15.85 -34.62
N LEU A 414 -22.62 -14.58 -34.21
CA LEU A 414 -23.11 -13.47 -35.00
C LEU A 414 -22.01 -12.40 -35.06
N PRO A 415 -21.65 -11.93 -36.26
CA PRO A 415 -20.70 -10.83 -36.43
C PRO A 415 -21.09 -9.60 -35.59
N GLN A 416 -20.18 -9.16 -34.73
CA GLN A 416 -20.27 -7.87 -34.05
C GLN A 416 -19.36 -6.89 -34.80
N THR A 417 -19.94 -6.00 -35.63
CA THR A 417 -19.18 -5.03 -36.45
C THR A 417 -19.06 -3.64 -35.82
N ASN A 418 -19.91 -3.31 -34.85
CA ASN A 418 -19.82 -2.12 -34.00
C ASN A 418 -20.17 -2.48 -32.54
N ASP A 419 -20.28 -1.49 -31.65
CA ASP A 419 -20.55 -1.69 -30.22
C ASP A 419 -22.05 -1.56 -29.85
N ASP A 420 -22.92 -1.25 -30.83
CA ASP A 420 -24.34 -0.91 -30.60
C ASP A 420 -25.11 -2.01 -29.86
N ALA A 421 -24.75 -3.27 -30.10
CA ALA A 421 -25.42 -4.43 -29.54
C ALA A 421 -24.79 -4.94 -28.23
N CYS A 422 -23.59 -4.48 -27.87
CA CYS A 422 -22.85 -5.02 -26.73
C CYS A 422 -23.66 -4.86 -25.43
N ASN A 423 -24.22 -3.66 -25.22
CA ASN A 423 -24.97 -3.33 -24.00
C ASN A 423 -26.36 -3.99 -23.91
N ILE A 424 -26.86 -4.59 -25.00
CA ILE A 424 -28.10 -5.39 -24.97
C ILE A 424 -27.88 -6.66 -24.14
N CYS A 425 -26.70 -7.27 -24.26
CA CYS A 425 -26.36 -8.50 -23.55
C CYS A 425 -25.54 -8.23 -22.29
N HIS A 426 -24.64 -7.24 -22.33
CA HIS A 426 -23.60 -6.99 -21.33
C HIS A 426 -23.76 -5.69 -20.53
N GLY A 427 -24.85 -4.94 -20.74
CA GLY A 427 -25.17 -3.76 -19.93
C GLY A 427 -25.67 -4.16 -18.53
N ALA A 428 -25.96 -3.16 -17.67
CA ALA A 428 -26.43 -3.38 -16.30
C ALA A 428 -27.67 -4.28 -16.19
N ASP A 429 -28.62 -4.15 -17.13
CA ASP A 429 -29.84 -4.98 -17.21
C ASP A 429 -29.70 -6.13 -18.23
N GLY A 430 -28.47 -6.43 -18.65
CA GLY A 430 -28.16 -7.45 -19.65
C GLY A 430 -28.42 -8.87 -19.15
N VAL A 431 -28.40 -9.84 -20.06
CA VAL A 431 -28.48 -11.27 -19.71
C VAL A 431 -27.20 -11.78 -19.02
N GLU A 432 -26.08 -11.08 -19.25
CA GLU A 432 -24.76 -11.32 -18.68
C GLU A 432 -24.15 -9.97 -18.33
N ASP A 433 -24.68 -9.33 -17.29
CA ASP A 433 -24.19 -8.03 -16.82
C ASP A 433 -22.68 -8.12 -16.47
N GLN A 434 -21.90 -7.15 -16.94
CA GLN A 434 -20.45 -7.21 -16.77
C GLN A 434 -20.03 -7.16 -15.31
N ALA A 435 -20.60 -6.23 -14.53
CA ALA A 435 -20.27 -6.08 -13.12
C ALA A 435 -20.61 -7.37 -12.35
N GLY A 436 -21.82 -7.91 -12.56
CA GLY A 436 -22.22 -9.19 -11.98
C GLY A 436 -21.31 -10.34 -12.39
N HIS A 437 -21.05 -10.56 -13.67
CA HIS A 437 -20.25 -11.71 -14.09
C HIS A 437 -18.79 -11.70 -13.57
N HIS A 438 -18.17 -10.53 -13.46
CA HIS A 438 -16.80 -10.39 -12.96
C HIS A 438 -16.73 -10.41 -11.42
N MET A 439 -17.70 -9.79 -10.74
CA MET A 439 -17.67 -9.57 -9.28
C MET A 439 -18.50 -10.58 -8.47
N VAL A 440 -19.48 -11.27 -9.05
CA VAL A 440 -20.38 -12.21 -8.34
C VAL A 440 -19.61 -13.26 -7.51
N PRO A 441 -18.50 -13.85 -7.96
CA PRO A 441 -17.74 -14.77 -7.11
C PRO A 441 -17.22 -14.14 -5.81
N PHE A 442 -16.94 -12.83 -5.79
CA PHE A 442 -16.36 -12.13 -4.64
C PHE A 442 -17.39 -11.39 -3.79
N MET A 443 -18.46 -10.87 -4.41
CA MET A 443 -19.46 -10.04 -3.74
C MET A 443 -20.78 -10.75 -3.45
N ASN A 444 -20.95 -12.03 -3.84
CA ASN A 444 -22.19 -12.74 -3.55
C ASN A 444 -22.35 -12.95 -2.03
N PRO A 445 -23.32 -12.28 -1.37
CA PRO A 445 -23.53 -12.41 0.08
C PRO A 445 -24.04 -13.80 0.48
N GLU A 446 -24.44 -14.63 -0.48
CA GLU A 446 -24.80 -16.03 -0.24
C GLU A 446 -23.57 -16.94 -0.08
N ASN A 447 -22.39 -16.50 -0.52
CA ASN A 447 -21.15 -17.26 -0.36
C ASN A 447 -20.84 -17.47 1.13
N PRO A 448 -20.24 -18.62 1.50
CA PRO A 448 -19.81 -18.84 2.88
C PRO A 448 -18.79 -17.79 3.32
N ASP A 449 -18.96 -17.29 4.53
CA ASP A 449 -18.00 -16.39 5.20
C ASP A 449 -17.66 -17.01 6.56
N ILE A 450 -16.77 -17.99 6.51
CA ILE A 450 -16.38 -18.76 7.69
C ILE A 450 -15.45 -17.90 8.53
N ALA A 451 -15.72 -17.77 9.83
CA ALA A 451 -14.79 -17.17 10.77
C ALA A 451 -14.63 -18.07 11.99
N ILE A 452 -13.38 -18.31 12.38
CA ILE A 452 -13.00 -19.08 13.56
C ILE A 452 -12.48 -18.11 14.61
N GLU A 453 -13.02 -18.22 15.82
CA GLU A 453 -12.51 -17.53 17.02
C GLU A 453 -11.83 -18.57 17.91
N LEU A 454 -10.52 -18.41 18.15
CA LEU A 454 -9.81 -19.18 19.17
C LEU A 454 -10.13 -18.60 20.55
N VAL A 455 -10.87 -19.33 21.38
CA VAL A 455 -11.29 -18.89 22.72
C VAL A 455 -10.22 -19.18 23.75
N GLY A 456 -9.57 -20.34 23.68
CA GLY A 456 -8.59 -20.74 24.68
C GLY A 456 -7.96 -22.10 24.41
N VAL A 457 -6.88 -22.38 25.13
CA VAL A 457 -6.29 -23.73 25.21
C VAL A 457 -6.13 -24.10 26.68
N GLU A 458 -6.68 -25.24 27.06
CA GLU A 458 -6.56 -25.84 28.38
C GLU A 458 -5.65 -27.08 28.31
N ASN A 459 -5.11 -27.51 29.45
CA ASN A 459 -4.26 -28.71 29.57
C ASN A 459 -3.04 -28.72 28.62
N ALA A 460 -2.41 -27.55 28.44
CA ALA A 460 -1.29 -27.35 27.53
C ALA A 460 0.11 -27.59 28.17
N ALA A 461 0.20 -28.21 29.35
CA ALA A 461 1.51 -28.53 29.92
C ALA A 461 2.12 -29.79 29.27
N PRO A 462 3.45 -29.98 29.33
CA PRO A 462 4.09 -31.19 28.80
C PRO A 462 3.49 -32.47 29.39
N GLY A 463 3.24 -33.47 28.54
CA GLY A 463 2.62 -34.74 28.90
C GLY A 463 1.10 -34.69 29.14
N GLN A 464 0.46 -33.52 29.05
CA GLN A 464 -1.01 -33.40 29.08
C GLN A 464 -1.60 -33.46 27.68
N GLN A 465 -2.89 -33.79 27.58
CA GLN A 465 -3.67 -33.72 26.34
C GLN A 465 -4.31 -32.34 26.22
N PRO A 466 -3.89 -31.49 25.27
CA PRO A 466 -4.47 -30.17 25.10
C PRO A 466 -5.94 -30.24 24.71
N GLU A 467 -6.69 -29.27 25.23
CA GLU A 467 -8.08 -29.03 24.88
C GLU A 467 -8.19 -27.63 24.28
N VAL A 468 -8.49 -27.54 22.99
CA VAL A 468 -8.62 -26.27 22.27
C VAL A 468 -10.09 -25.90 22.19
N LEU A 469 -10.42 -24.71 22.70
CA LEU A 469 -11.75 -24.13 22.68
C LEU A 469 -11.84 -23.11 21.55
N PHE A 470 -12.86 -23.21 20.72
CA PHE A 470 -13.06 -22.29 19.61
C PHE A 470 -14.54 -22.13 19.24
N ARG A 471 -14.88 -21.00 18.61
CA ARG A 471 -16.19 -20.79 17.96
C ARG A 471 -16.03 -20.74 16.45
N VAL A 472 -17.09 -21.05 15.73
CA VAL A 472 -17.15 -20.91 14.28
C VAL A 472 -18.44 -20.20 13.91
N THR A 473 -18.35 -19.24 13.00
CA THR A 473 -19.50 -18.58 12.39
C THR A 473 -19.46 -18.73 10.87
N ASP A 474 -20.63 -18.67 10.23
CA ASP A 474 -20.80 -18.45 8.80
C ASP A 474 -21.64 -17.18 8.61
N ARG A 475 -21.09 -16.16 7.93
CA ARG A 475 -21.74 -14.85 7.73
C ARG A 475 -22.19 -14.21 9.05
N GLY A 476 -21.35 -14.31 10.06
CA GLY A 476 -21.57 -13.79 11.42
C GLY A 476 -22.53 -14.62 12.29
N GLU A 477 -23.20 -15.64 11.74
CA GLU A 477 -24.10 -16.51 12.50
C GLU A 477 -23.38 -17.77 13.00
N PRO A 478 -23.63 -18.26 14.24
CA PRO A 478 -22.97 -19.46 14.76
C PRO A 478 -23.16 -20.70 13.88
N LEU A 479 -22.05 -21.38 13.56
CA LEU A 479 -22.01 -22.60 12.76
C LEU A 479 -21.72 -23.83 13.65
N ASP A 480 -22.65 -24.77 13.71
CA ASP A 480 -22.44 -26.07 14.38
C ASP A 480 -21.58 -26.99 13.51
N VAL A 481 -20.26 -26.96 13.74
CA VAL A 481 -19.31 -27.78 12.97
C VAL A 481 -19.35 -29.26 13.33
N VAL A 482 -20.00 -29.67 14.42
CA VAL A 482 -20.23 -31.10 14.71
C VAL A 482 -21.37 -31.64 13.85
N ALA A 483 -22.45 -30.87 13.75
CA ALA A 483 -23.60 -31.23 12.91
C ALA A 483 -23.33 -31.00 11.42
N SER A 484 -22.58 -29.94 11.08
CA SER A 484 -22.24 -29.52 9.72
C SER A 484 -20.73 -29.31 9.59
N PRO A 485 -19.95 -30.39 9.39
CA PRO A 485 -18.49 -30.32 9.34
C PRO A 485 -17.97 -29.44 8.20
N LEU A 486 -16.81 -28.82 8.45
CA LEU A 486 -16.02 -28.15 7.41
C LEU A 486 -15.28 -29.19 6.56
N ASP A 487 -14.94 -28.83 5.32
CA ASP A 487 -14.15 -29.70 4.43
C ASP A 487 -12.74 -29.92 4.96
N ALA A 488 -12.17 -28.92 5.62
CA ALA A 488 -11.00 -29.06 6.45
C ALA A 488 -11.11 -28.20 7.70
N LEU A 489 -10.64 -28.73 8.83
CA LEU A 489 -10.39 -27.98 10.06
C LEU A 489 -9.12 -28.55 10.71
N ARG A 490 -8.14 -27.69 10.95
CA ARG A 490 -6.82 -28.08 11.47
C ARG A 490 -6.33 -27.09 12.50
N ILE A 491 -5.49 -27.61 13.40
CA ILE A 491 -4.75 -26.84 14.38
C ILE A 491 -3.26 -27.01 14.06
N THR A 492 -2.55 -25.90 13.89
CA THR A 492 -1.10 -25.87 13.79
C THR A 492 -0.55 -25.51 15.16
N VAL A 493 0.33 -26.34 15.72
CA VAL A 493 1.02 -26.09 16.98
C VAL A 493 2.48 -25.80 16.67
N ALA A 494 2.98 -24.64 17.07
CA ALA A 494 4.31 -24.17 16.66
C ALA A 494 5.05 -23.46 17.80
N GLY A 495 6.36 -23.67 17.93
CA GLY A 495 7.17 -23.12 19.01
C GLY A 495 8.46 -23.88 19.27
N PRO A 496 9.16 -23.59 20.38
CA PRO A 496 8.92 -22.46 21.30
C PRO A 496 9.14 -21.10 20.60
N LEU A 497 8.48 -20.02 21.04
CA LEU A 497 8.36 -18.79 20.25
C LEU A 497 9.35 -17.67 20.63
N PRO A 498 10.59 -17.70 20.13
CA PRO A 498 11.28 -16.46 19.71
C PRO A 498 11.40 -16.26 18.18
N GLU A 499 10.25 -16.42 17.51
CA GLU A 499 10.04 -16.39 16.04
C GLU A 499 10.09 -17.74 15.31
N ILE A 500 9.84 -18.78 16.11
CA ILE A 500 9.23 -20.09 15.85
C ILE A 500 10.18 -21.15 15.29
N GLU A 501 10.51 -22.14 16.11
CA GLU A 501 11.57 -23.13 15.85
C GLU A 501 11.08 -24.37 15.08
N ASP A 502 9.93 -24.92 15.47
CA ASP A 502 9.34 -26.12 14.88
C ASP A 502 7.81 -26.02 14.89
N TYR A 503 7.15 -26.88 14.11
CA TYR A 503 5.70 -26.97 14.08
C TYR A 503 5.20 -28.36 13.68
N TRP A 504 3.99 -28.68 14.12
CA TRP A 504 3.22 -29.80 13.56
C TRP A 504 1.75 -29.42 13.41
N GLN A 505 1.04 -30.19 12.57
CA GLN A 505 -0.39 -29.99 12.35
C GLN A 505 -1.21 -31.16 12.88
N VAL A 506 -2.33 -30.83 13.52
CA VAL A 506 -3.35 -31.77 13.97
C VAL A 506 -4.63 -31.57 13.15
N ARG A 507 -5.18 -32.67 12.63
CA ARG A 507 -6.44 -32.65 11.87
C ARG A 507 -7.62 -32.81 12.83
N VAL A 508 -8.45 -31.79 12.93
CA VAL A 508 -9.68 -31.77 13.73
C VAL A 508 -10.81 -32.44 12.95
N GLN A 509 -10.99 -32.05 11.68
CA GLN A 509 -12.00 -32.61 10.78
C GLN A 509 -11.38 -33.01 9.43
N GLY A 510 -12.10 -33.86 8.69
CA GLY A 510 -11.68 -34.41 7.41
C GLY A 510 -10.94 -35.75 7.53
N GLY A 511 -10.47 -36.27 6.40
CA GLY A 511 -9.77 -37.56 6.35
C GLY A 511 -8.50 -37.58 7.22
N GLY A 512 -8.41 -38.54 8.14
CA GLY A 512 -7.26 -38.70 9.04
C GLY A 512 -7.31 -37.82 10.29
N SER A 513 -8.50 -37.36 10.72
CA SER A 513 -8.68 -36.67 12.01
C SER A 513 -8.25 -37.55 13.19
N ASN A 514 -7.53 -36.99 14.15
CA ASN A 514 -6.99 -37.71 15.30
C ASN A 514 -7.26 -36.97 16.62
N GLY A 515 -8.40 -37.22 17.26
CA GLY A 515 -8.82 -36.56 18.50
C GLY A 515 -10.34 -36.65 18.70
N THR A 516 -10.87 -35.89 19.66
CA THR A 516 -12.33 -35.79 19.91
C THR A 516 -12.80 -34.35 19.82
N LEU A 517 -13.83 -34.10 19.00
CA LEU A 517 -14.50 -32.82 18.87
C LEU A 517 -15.91 -32.92 19.44
N GLU A 518 -16.25 -32.03 20.37
CA GLU A 518 -17.58 -31.97 20.99
C GLU A 518 -18.05 -30.53 21.19
N ALA A 519 -19.37 -30.35 21.28
CA ALA A 519 -19.97 -29.06 21.60
C ALA A 519 -19.76 -28.73 23.10
N ASP A 520 -19.38 -27.48 23.39
CA ASP A 520 -19.16 -26.96 24.73
C ASP A 520 -19.83 -25.59 24.89
N GLY A 521 -21.11 -25.61 25.25
CA GLY A 521 -21.92 -24.39 25.31
C GLY A 521 -22.15 -23.78 23.92
N ASP A 522 -21.69 -22.54 23.74
CA ASP A 522 -21.68 -21.80 22.47
C ASP A 522 -20.36 -21.95 21.69
N ALA A 523 -19.44 -22.78 22.19
CA ALA A 523 -18.15 -23.10 21.58
C ALA A 523 -18.02 -24.60 21.28
N PHE A 524 -16.88 -24.97 20.72
CA PHE A 524 -16.46 -26.35 20.50
C PHE A 524 -15.18 -26.62 21.26
N ARG A 525 -15.08 -27.83 21.79
CA ARG A 525 -13.88 -28.34 22.46
C ARG A 525 -13.29 -29.44 21.61
N TYR A 526 -12.03 -29.27 21.25
CA TYR A 526 -11.24 -30.30 20.61
C TYR A 526 -10.15 -30.80 21.56
N THR A 527 -10.22 -32.08 21.91
CA THR A 527 -9.21 -32.78 22.71
C THR A 527 -8.27 -33.54 21.79
N PHE A 528 -6.97 -33.30 21.96
CA PHE A 528 -5.94 -33.99 21.21
C PHE A 528 -5.91 -35.47 21.57
N ALA A 529 -5.72 -36.35 20.58
CA ALA A 529 -5.57 -37.78 20.85
C ALA A 529 -4.30 -38.09 21.65
N ASP A 530 -3.20 -37.43 21.28
CA ASP A 530 -1.88 -37.62 21.86
C ASP A 530 -1.54 -36.46 22.80
N PRO A 531 -0.85 -36.73 23.93
CA PRO A 531 -0.38 -35.67 24.80
C PRO A 531 0.73 -34.84 24.12
N LEU A 532 0.95 -33.61 24.60
CA LEU A 532 2.12 -32.84 24.21
C LEU A 532 3.41 -33.58 24.62
N PRO A 533 4.46 -33.55 23.79
CA PRO A 533 5.77 -34.10 24.14
C PRO A 533 6.27 -33.58 25.51
N GLU A 534 6.96 -34.44 26.27
CA GLU A 534 7.41 -34.11 27.62
C GLU A 534 8.57 -33.09 27.62
N GLU A 535 9.28 -33.00 26.49
CA GLU A 535 10.43 -32.13 26.25
C GLU A 535 10.07 -30.69 25.89
N LEU A 536 8.79 -30.39 25.64
CA LEU A 536 8.38 -29.04 25.26
C LEU A 536 8.65 -28.03 26.38
N THR A 537 9.16 -26.86 26.00
CA THR A 537 9.42 -25.76 26.92
C THR A 537 8.91 -24.43 26.35
N GLY A 538 8.82 -23.40 27.20
CA GLY A 538 8.47 -22.04 26.80
C GLY A 538 7.02 -21.88 26.37
N SER A 539 6.77 -20.89 25.52
CA SER A 539 5.45 -20.61 24.96
C SER A 539 5.31 -21.15 23.54
N TRP A 540 4.12 -21.64 23.21
CA TRP A 540 3.76 -22.26 21.94
C TRP A 540 2.51 -21.60 21.36
N ARG A 541 2.49 -21.45 20.03
CA ARG A 541 1.38 -20.89 19.25
C ARG A 541 0.46 -22.00 18.80
N PHE A 542 -0.83 -21.83 19.05
CA PHE A 542 -1.90 -22.62 18.47
C PHE A 542 -2.59 -21.77 17.41
N GLY A 543 -2.44 -22.13 16.14
CA GLY A 543 -3.14 -21.49 15.02
C GLY A 543 -4.22 -22.40 14.45
N MET A 544 -5.33 -21.84 13.97
CA MET A 544 -6.37 -22.62 13.32
C MET A 544 -6.55 -22.25 11.86
N GLU A 545 -6.77 -23.26 11.02
CA GLU A 545 -7.20 -23.09 9.63
C GLU A 545 -8.43 -23.96 9.37
N GLY A 546 -9.40 -23.42 8.64
CA GLY A 546 -10.59 -24.17 8.26
C GLY A 546 -11.30 -23.52 7.09
N TYR A 547 -11.91 -24.36 6.24
CA TYR A 547 -12.59 -23.89 5.03
C TYR A 547 -13.76 -24.79 4.63
N VAL A 548 -14.66 -24.20 3.84
CA VAL A 548 -15.67 -24.92 3.06
C VAL A 548 -15.30 -24.84 1.58
N GLN A 549 -15.43 -25.95 0.87
CA GLN A 549 -15.26 -26.06 -0.57
C GLN A 549 -16.63 -26.09 -1.23
N THR A 550 -16.87 -25.16 -2.15
CA THR A 550 -18.09 -25.10 -2.97
C THR A 550 -17.72 -25.13 -4.45
N ASP A 551 -18.75 -25.17 -5.31
CA ASP A 551 -18.59 -25.00 -6.75
C ASP A 551 -18.06 -23.59 -7.12
N ALA A 552 -18.32 -22.59 -6.28
CA ALA A 552 -17.85 -21.22 -6.47
C ALA A 552 -16.39 -21.01 -6.02
N GLY A 553 -15.81 -21.97 -5.30
CA GLY A 553 -14.44 -21.87 -4.80
C GLY A 553 -14.30 -22.31 -3.35
N ARG A 554 -13.10 -22.05 -2.80
CA ARG A 554 -12.78 -22.32 -1.40
C ARG A 554 -13.00 -21.06 -0.57
N PHE A 555 -13.71 -21.20 0.54
CA PHE A 555 -13.98 -20.12 1.48
C PHE A 555 -13.37 -20.50 2.82
N ALA A 556 -12.19 -19.97 3.11
CA ALA A 556 -11.49 -20.22 4.36
C ALA A 556 -11.71 -19.10 5.37
N SER A 557 -11.64 -19.49 6.63
CA SER A 557 -11.55 -18.57 7.73
C SER A 557 -10.22 -17.82 7.72
N PRO A 558 -10.19 -16.55 8.18
CA PRO A 558 -8.98 -15.97 8.76
C PRO A 558 -8.36 -16.96 9.74
N ASN A 559 -7.04 -16.98 9.86
CA ASN A 559 -6.34 -18.00 10.62
C ASN A 559 -6.01 -17.48 12.04
N PRO A 560 -6.91 -17.61 13.02
CA PRO A 560 -6.64 -17.07 14.35
C PRO A 560 -5.45 -17.82 14.96
N VAL A 561 -4.69 -17.11 15.80
CA VAL A 561 -3.58 -17.66 16.58
C VAL A 561 -3.74 -17.32 18.05
N LEU A 562 -3.26 -18.23 18.91
CA LEU A 562 -3.21 -18.03 20.35
C LEU A 562 -1.90 -18.58 20.92
N ASP A 563 -1.11 -17.69 21.53
CA ASP A 563 0.13 -18.06 22.22
C ASP A 563 -0.17 -18.51 23.66
N VAL A 564 0.37 -19.66 24.07
CA VAL A 564 0.10 -20.34 25.33
C VAL A 564 1.42 -20.75 26.00
N ALA A 565 1.56 -20.50 27.30
CA ALA A 565 2.69 -21.00 28.07
C ALA A 565 2.53 -22.53 28.26
N VAL A 566 3.43 -23.31 27.65
CA VAL A 566 3.55 -24.74 27.92
C VAL A 566 4.35 -24.96 29.20
N THR A 567 5.43 -24.19 29.37
CA THR A 567 6.13 -24.05 30.65
C THR A 567 6.49 -22.59 30.91
N GLY A 568 6.63 -22.22 32.19
CA GLY A 568 7.09 -20.88 32.58
C GLY A 568 6.04 -19.78 32.40
N GLU A 569 6.51 -18.57 32.13
CA GLU A 569 5.65 -17.41 31.87
C GLU A 569 5.25 -17.37 30.39
N ARG A 570 4.06 -16.81 30.14
CA ARG A 570 3.54 -16.67 28.78
C ARG A 570 4.27 -15.57 28.04
N GLU A 571 4.89 -15.95 26.93
CA GLU A 571 5.50 -15.07 25.95
C GLU A 571 4.57 -14.95 24.74
N VAL A 572 4.63 -13.82 24.06
CA VAL A 572 3.85 -13.52 22.86
C VAL A 572 4.82 -13.08 21.78
N ARG A 573 4.65 -13.61 20.56
CA ARG A 573 5.49 -13.20 19.44
C ARG A 573 5.26 -11.71 19.12
N ARG A 574 6.33 -10.97 18.86
CA ARG A 574 6.23 -9.59 18.35
C ARG A 574 5.47 -9.53 17.02
N ARG A 575 4.78 -8.41 16.80
CA ARG A 575 4.26 -8.05 15.46
C ARG A 575 5.27 -7.16 14.75
N VAL A 576 5.50 -7.45 13.48
CA VAL A 576 6.51 -6.79 12.63
C VAL A 576 5.85 -6.14 11.44
N VAL A 577 4.97 -6.88 10.77
CA VAL A 577 4.15 -6.41 9.65
C VAL A 577 2.69 -6.35 10.07
N ASP A 578 1.90 -5.57 9.33
CA ASP A 578 0.46 -5.47 9.53
C ASP A 578 -0.30 -6.05 8.34
N GLN A 579 -1.35 -6.83 8.62
CA GLN A 579 -2.16 -7.47 7.59
C GLN A 579 -2.90 -6.45 6.70
N ALA A 580 -3.32 -5.31 7.24
CA ALA A 580 -3.98 -4.26 6.48
C ALA A 580 -3.01 -3.64 5.46
N LEU A 581 -1.74 -3.46 5.84
CA LEU A 581 -0.71 -2.99 4.91
C LEU A 581 -0.50 -3.96 3.74
N CYS A 582 -0.45 -5.27 4.00
CA CYS A 582 -0.41 -6.28 2.94
C CYS A 582 -1.65 -6.20 2.02
N ASN A 583 -2.82 -5.98 2.61
CA ASN A 583 -4.09 -5.94 1.88
C ASN A 583 -4.28 -4.65 1.07
N ASN A 584 -3.48 -3.60 1.25
CA ASN A 584 -3.48 -2.44 0.35
C ASN A 584 -3.20 -2.87 -1.10
N CYS A 585 -2.25 -3.80 -1.29
CA CYS A 585 -1.94 -4.38 -2.59
C CYS A 585 -2.75 -5.63 -2.90
N HIS A 586 -2.88 -6.55 -1.93
CA HIS A 586 -3.49 -7.85 -2.15
C HIS A 586 -5.03 -7.85 -2.10
N GLY A 587 -5.66 -6.77 -1.62
CA GLY A 587 -7.10 -6.66 -1.36
C GLY A 587 -7.55 -7.56 -0.21
N SER A 588 -7.39 -8.87 -0.39
CA SER A 588 -7.50 -9.91 0.63
C SER A 588 -6.38 -10.91 0.38
N LEU A 589 -5.32 -10.86 1.19
CA LEU A 589 -4.21 -11.80 1.08
C LEU A 589 -4.73 -13.24 1.22
N ARG A 590 -4.56 -14.03 0.16
CA ARG A 590 -5.07 -15.41 0.09
C ARG A 590 -4.04 -16.31 -0.55
N LEU A 591 -3.33 -17.05 0.31
CA LEU A 591 -2.26 -17.94 -0.10
C LEU A 591 -2.63 -19.41 0.15
N HIS A 592 -1.87 -20.31 -0.48
CA HIS A 592 -2.10 -21.76 -0.44
C HIS A 592 -3.51 -22.18 -0.93
N GLY A 593 -3.99 -21.52 -1.99
CA GLY A 593 -5.32 -21.74 -2.56
C GLY A 593 -6.41 -21.29 -1.61
N ASP A 594 -6.43 -20.01 -1.27
CA ASP A 594 -7.41 -19.35 -0.40
C ASP A 594 -7.53 -19.91 1.02
N ASN A 595 -6.52 -20.60 1.55
CA ASN A 595 -6.59 -21.20 2.88
C ASN A 595 -5.90 -20.36 3.98
N ARG A 596 -4.95 -19.51 3.60
CA ARG A 596 -4.11 -18.76 4.55
C ARG A 596 -4.09 -17.29 4.23
N GLN A 597 -4.47 -16.49 5.22
CA GLN A 597 -4.81 -15.08 5.04
C GLN A 597 -4.20 -14.16 6.11
N ASP A 598 -3.50 -14.72 7.10
CA ASP A 598 -3.00 -13.97 8.25
C ASP A 598 -1.47 -14.14 8.40
N THR A 599 -0.75 -13.02 8.36
CA THR A 599 0.71 -12.99 8.54
C THR A 599 1.20 -13.59 9.86
N ASP A 600 0.47 -13.42 10.97
CA ASP A 600 0.81 -14.00 12.28
C ASP A 600 0.63 -15.53 12.29
N TYR A 601 -0.23 -16.05 11.41
CA TYR A 601 -0.33 -17.49 11.16
C TYR A 601 0.76 -17.98 10.19
N CYS A 602 1.09 -17.22 9.14
CA CYS A 602 2.11 -17.63 8.17
C CYS A 602 3.45 -18.00 8.82
N VAL A 603 3.90 -17.22 9.81
CA VAL A 603 5.15 -17.45 10.54
C VAL A 603 5.18 -18.75 11.35
N THR A 604 4.04 -19.42 11.59
CA THR A 604 4.06 -20.74 12.27
C THR A 604 4.75 -21.80 11.43
N CYS A 605 4.65 -21.69 10.10
CA CYS A 605 5.28 -22.62 9.17
C CYS A 605 6.45 -21.98 8.41
N HIS A 606 6.38 -20.68 8.12
CA HIS A 606 7.44 -19.93 7.44
C HIS A 606 8.41 -19.36 8.46
N ASN A 607 9.27 -20.23 8.99
CA ASN A 607 10.08 -19.94 10.15
C ASN A 607 11.58 -20.17 9.89
N PRO A 608 12.48 -19.71 10.77
CA PRO A 608 13.92 -19.68 10.50
C PRO A 608 14.57 -21.04 10.23
N ASN A 609 13.96 -22.16 10.61
CA ASN A 609 14.53 -23.50 10.43
C ASN A 609 14.08 -24.20 9.13
N ASN A 610 13.11 -23.62 8.41
CA ASN A 610 12.47 -24.30 7.29
C ASN A 610 13.04 -23.91 5.93
N LEU A 611 13.17 -24.93 5.08
CA LEU A 611 13.60 -24.84 3.70
C LEU A 611 12.46 -25.31 2.79
N ASN A 612 12.56 -25.04 1.48
CA ASN A 612 11.61 -25.57 0.49
C ASN A 612 11.98 -26.98 -0.02
N ASP A 613 12.96 -27.65 0.59
CA ASP A 613 13.53 -28.93 0.18
C ASP A 613 12.49 -30.07 0.10
N GLU A 614 11.55 -30.14 1.05
CA GLU A 614 10.48 -31.15 1.04
C GLU A 614 9.53 -31.04 -0.17
N ARG A 615 9.48 -29.86 -0.81
CA ARG A 615 8.61 -29.59 -1.96
C ARG A 615 9.34 -29.74 -3.29
N MET A 616 10.66 -29.79 -3.27
CA MET A 616 11.47 -29.86 -4.49
C MET A 616 11.34 -31.24 -5.17
N PRO A 617 11.24 -31.28 -6.50
CA PRO A 617 11.42 -32.53 -7.22
C PRO A 617 12.87 -33.00 -7.08
N ALA A 618 13.09 -34.31 -7.24
CA ALA A 618 14.45 -34.83 -7.34
C ALA A 618 15.16 -34.15 -8.53
N PRO A 619 16.36 -33.58 -8.33
CA PRO A 619 17.06 -32.89 -9.40
C PRO A 619 17.39 -33.86 -10.55
N PRO A 620 17.41 -33.39 -11.82
CA PRO A 620 17.90 -34.20 -12.94
C PRO A 620 19.31 -34.74 -12.70
N GLU A 621 19.64 -35.87 -13.32
CA GLU A 621 20.94 -36.52 -13.14
C GLU A 621 22.09 -35.59 -13.61
N GLY A 622 22.91 -35.12 -12.67
CA GLY A 622 24.01 -34.19 -12.93
C GLY A 622 23.69 -32.71 -12.65
N GLU A 623 22.48 -32.40 -12.20
CA GLU A 623 22.09 -31.07 -11.73
C GLU A 623 22.04 -31.01 -10.20
N THR A 624 22.37 -29.85 -9.64
CA THR A 624 22.24 -29.55 -8.21
C THR A 624 21.24 -28.43 -8.07
N VAL A 625 20.15 -28.67 -7.37
CA VAL A 625 19.18 -27.62 -7.03
C VAL A 625 19.33 -27.36 -5.54
N ILE A 626 19.62 -26.12 -5.18
CA ILE A 626 19.85 -25.70 -3.80
C ILE A 626 18.50 -25.26 -3.23
N PRO A 627 18.07 -25.83 -2.08
CA PRO A 627 16.88 -25.37 -1.39
C PRO A 627 17.03 -23.93 -0.91
N GLU A 628 15.95 -23.17 -1.08
CA GLU A 628 15.82 -21.82 -0.54
C GLU A 628 15.23 -21.88 0.87
N THR A 629 15.63 -20.92 1.70
CA THR A 629 14.96 -20.70 2.99
C THR A 629 13.52 -20.23 2.77
N THR A 630 12.62 -20.72 3.62
CA THR A 630 11.21 -20.33 3.63
C THR A 630 10.84 -19.50 4.84
N ASP A 631 11.85 -19.02 5.58
CA ASP A 631 11.69 -18.05 6.66
C ASP A 631 10.97 -16.80 6.14
N PHE A 632 9.85 -16.45 6.79
CA PHE A 632 8.92 -15.43 6.31
C PHE A 632 9.61 -14.11 5.98
N LYS A 633 10.53 -13.64 6.82
CA LYS A 633 11.22 -12.36 6.62
C LYS A 633 12.11 -12.35 5.37
N VAL A 634 12.80 -13.44 5.09
CA VAL A 634 13.67 -13.56 3.90
C VAL A 634 12.83 -13.79 2.65
N MET A 635 11.87 -14.70 2.74
CA MET A 635 11.02 -15.08 1.63
C MET A 635 10.22 -13.90 1.10
N ILE A 636 9.55 -13.15 1.99
CA ILE A 636 8.73 -12.00 1.58
C ILE A 636 9.59 -10.92 0.95
N HIS A 637 10.75 -10.58 1.52
CA HIS A 637 11.67 -9.63 0.90
C HIS A 637 12.12 -10.07 -0.50
N LYS A 638 12.59 -11.30 -0.67
CA LYS A 638 13.04 -11.79 -1.99
C LYS A 638 11.90 -11.82 -3.02
N ILE A 639 10.68 -12.22 -2.63
CA ILE A 639 9.50 -12.20 -3.52
C ILE A 639 9.22 -10.79 -4.04
N HIS A 640 9.23 -9.78 -3.16
CA HIS A 640 8.90 -8.40 -3.54
C HIS A 640 10.08 -7.67 -4.19
N MET A 641 11.32 -8.08 -3.94
CA MET A 641 12.47 -7.60 -4.72
C MET A 641 12.40 -8.11 -6.16
N GLY A 642 12.07 -9.40 -6.36
CA GLY A 642 11.86 -10.00 -7.67
C GLY A 642 12.95 -9.65 -8.69
N ALA A 643 12.59 -8.97 -9.78
CA ALA A 643 13.48 -8.52 -10.86
C ALA A 643 14.57 -7.51 -10.42
N GLN A 644 14.47 -6.96 -9.20
CA GLN A 644 15.49 -6.08 -8.62
C GLN A 644 16.61 -6.85 -7.90
N LEU A 645 16.44 -8.15 -7.66
CA LEU A 645 17.51 -9.00 -7.16
C LEU A 645 18.66 -9.04 -8.18
N THR A 646 19.90 -8.91 -7.69
CA THR A 646 21.08 -9.12 -8.54
C THR A 646 21.20 -10.59 -8.97
N GLN A 647 20.62 -11.49 -8.20
CA GLN A 647 20.47 -12.91 -8.49
C GLN A 647 19.04 -13.22 -8.97
N ALA A 648 18.83 -13.17 -10.28
CA ALA A 648 17.50 -13.36 -10.88
C ALA A 648 16.91 -14.79 -10.74
N ASP A 649 17.67 -15.76 -10.24
CA ASP A 649 17.22 -17.14 -10.07
C ASP A 649 16.66 -17.37 -8.65
N TYR A 650 15.52 -16.73 -8.33
CA TYR A 650 14.77 -17.01 -7.10
C TYR A 650 13.49 -17.80 -7.42
N THR A 651 13.47 -19.08 -7.03
CA THR A 651 12.36 -20.01 -7.29
C THR A 651 12.02 -20.79 -6.03
N LEU A 652 10.74 -20.77 -5.65
CA LEU A 652 10.21 -21.66 -4.63
C LEU A 652 9.48 -22.84 -5.27
N TRP A 653 9.18 -23.87 -4.47
CA TRP A 653 8.49 -25.06 -4.94
C TRP A 653 7.18 -25.25 -4.21
N GLY A 654 6.09 -25.29 -4.97
CA GLY A 654 4.73 -25.48 -4.49
C GLY A 654 4.36 -26.95 -4.28
N PHE A 655 3.08 -27.19 -3.98
CA PHE A 655 2.56 -28.55 -3.81
C PHE A 655 2.69 -29.36 -5.10
N GLY A 656 3.11 -30.62 -4.97
CA GLY A 656 3.32 -31.50 -6.13
C GLY A 656 4.60 -31.21 -6.91
N GLY A 657 5.50 -30.38 -6.39
CA GLY A 657 6.77 -30.06 -7.05
C GLY A 657 6.64 -29.08 -8.21
N SER A 658 5.64 -28.18 -8.16
CA SER A 658 5.48 -27.12 -9.15
C SER A 658 6.46 -25.97 -8.88
N PRO A 659 7.25 -25.51 -9.85
CA PRO A 659 8.12 -24.35 -9.66
C PRO A 659 7.27 -23.06 -9.56
N LEU A 660 7.70 -22.16 -8.68
CA LEU A 660 7.15 -20.82 -8.48
C LEU A 660 8.29 -19.81 -8.67
N PRO A 661 8.54 -19.35 -9.92
CA PRO A 661 9.61 -18.40 -10.20
C PRO A 661 9.19 -17.00 -9.74
N PHE A 662 10.04 -16.36 -8.95
CA PHE A 662 9.79 -15.03 -8.39
C PHE A 662 10.81 -13.98 -8.86
N GLY A 663 11.93 -14.39 -9.45
CA GLY A 663 12.99 -13.48 -9.87
C GLY A 663 12.67 -12.55 -11.05
N GLU A 664 11.53 -12.72 -11.72
CA GLU A 664 11.05 -11.79 -12.76
C GLU A 664 9.89 -10.91 -12.27
N LEU A 665 9.45 -11.04 -11.01
CA LEU A 665 8.36 -10.24 -10.49
C LEU A 665 8.76 -8.77 -10.34
N HIS A 666 7.82 -7.88 -10.66
CA HIS A 666 7.98 -6.45 -10.48
C HIS A 666 7.06 -5.95 -9.38
N PHE A 667 7.63 -5.47 -8.27
CA PHE A 667 6.85 -4.80 -7.23
C PHE A 667 6.41 -3.41 -7.70
N PRO A 668 5.12 -3.06 -7.53
CA PRO A 668 4.56 -1.80 -8.04
C PRO A 668 4.99 -0.53 -7.29
N GLY A 669 5.47 -0.66 -6.05
CA GLY A 669 5.92 0.45 -5.21
C GLY A 669 7.43 0.53 -5.06
N ASP A 670 7.89 1.37 -4.13
CA ASP A 670 9.30 1.43 -3.74
C ASP A 670 9.60 0.36 -2.68
N VAL A 671 10.44 -0.61 -3.04
CA VAL A 671 10.87 -1.69 -2.12
C VAL A 671 11.70 -1.15 -0.94
N SER A 672 12.26 0.06 -1.05
CA SER A 672 12.97 0.73 0.03
C SER A 672 12.02 1.44 1.01
N ASN A 673 10.75 1.63 0.66
CA ASN A 673 9.76 2.16 1.58
C ASN A 673 9.29 1.06 2.55
N CYS A 674 10.02 0.91 3.66
CA CYS A 674 9.78 -0.15 4.65
C CYS A 674 8.36 -0.10 5.25
N GLN A 675 7.78 1.09 5.37
CA GLN A 675 6.44 1.28 5.92
C GLN A 675 5.31 0.74 5.03
N SER A 676 5.60 0.40 3.77
CA SER A 676 4.66 -0.30 2.90
C SER A 676 4.17 -1.61 3.52
N CYS A 677 4.96 -2.23 4.40
CA CYS A 677 4.64 -3.48 5.07
C CYS A 677 4.84 -3.45 6.58
N HIS A 678 5.83 -2.69 7.08
CA HIS A 678 6.26 -2.74 8.48
C HIS A 678 5.46 -1.80 9.38
N LEU A 679 5.20 -2.28 10.60
CA LEU A 679 4.82 -1.42 11.72
C LEU A 679 6.00 -0.51 12.09
N GLY A 680 5.71 0.73 12.51
CA GLY A 680 6.74 1.72 12.89
C GLY A 680 7.75 1.18 13.91
N GLY A 681 9.04 1.43 13.66
CA GLY A 681 10.16 1.01 14.51
C GLY A 681 10.55 -0.47 14.40
N THR A 682 9.82 -1.30 13.66
CA THR A 682 10.12 -2.75 13.58
C THR A 682 11.20 -3.13 12.56
N PHE A 683 11.57 -2.19 11.69
CA PHE A 683 12.65 -2.31 10.70
C PHE A 683 13.99 -1.73 11.21
N GLU A 684 14.00 -1.10 12.40
CA GLU A 684 15.20 -0.49 12.97
C GLU A 684 16.14 -1.53 13.63
N LEU A 685 17.42 -1.17 13.75
CA LEU A 685 18.43 -1.97 14.45
C LEU A 685 18.73 -1.42 15.85
N PRO A 686 19.06 -2.27 16.85
CA PRO A 686 19.21 -3.73 16.76
C PRO A 686 17.86 -4.43 16.66
N LEU A 687 17.85 -5.56 15.95
CA LEU A 687 16.76 -6.51 16.10
C LEU A 687 16.70 -7.01 17.55
N PRO A 688 15.52 -7.37 18.07
CA PRO A 688 15.39 -7.97 19.39
C PRO A 688 16.31 -9.20 19.52
N PRO A 689 17.03 -9.37 20.65
CA PRO A 689 18.01 -10.44 20.81
C PRO A 689 17.39 -11.84 20.79
N GLU A 690 16.06 -11.92 20.92
CA GLU A 690 15.32 -13.17 20.89
C GLU A 690 15.09 -13.68 19.45
N VAL A 691 15.27 -12.86 18.41
CA VAL A 691 15.06 -13.29 17.02
C VAL A 691 16.08 -14.38 16.63
N ALA A 692 15.59 -15.54 16.18
CA ALA A 692 16.46 -16.65 15.83
C ALA A 692 17.21 -16.46 14.49
N PRO A 693 18.46 -16.98 14.39
CA PRO A 693 19.19 -17.08 13.12
C PRO A 693 18.44 -17.90 12.06
N THR A 694 18.59 -17.54 10.80
CA THR A 694 17.94 -18.19 9.66
C THR A 694 18.81 -19.28 9.06
N ARG A 695 18.24 -20.45 8.79
CA ARG A 695 18.88 -21.60 8.16
C ARG A 695 19.00 -21.40 6.64
N TYR A 696 20.20 -21.66 6.11
CA TYR A 696 20.54 -21.66 4.68
C TYR A 696 21.30 -22.94 4.32
N VAL A 697 21.07 -23.45 3.10
CA VAL A 697 21.80 -24.62 2.55
C VAL A 697 23.05 -24.22 1.80
N ALA A 698 23.02 -23.10 1.08
CA ALA A 698 24.20 -22.52 0.46
C ALA A 698 24.24 -21.01 0.70
N ILE A 699 25.46 -20.49 0.67
CA ILE A 699 25.77 -19.08 0.78
C ILE A 699 25.65 -18.47 -0.63
N ASP A 700 24.80 -17.45 -0.76
CA ASP A 700 24.32 -16.89 -2.04
C ASP A 700 25.44 -16.40 -2.97
N SER A 701 26.66 -16.15 -2.48
CA SER A 701 27.75 -15.63 -3.33
C SER A 701 28.39 -16.64 -4.28
N ALA A 702 28.07 -17.94 -4.20
CA ALA A 702 28.67 -18.93 -5.10
C ALA A 702 27.73 -20.00 -5.65
N LYS A 703 26.57 -20.27 -5.04
CA LYS A 703 25.78 -21.51 -5.28
C LYS A 703 26.69 -22.76 -5.42
N GLU A 704 27.86 -22.76 -4.79
CA GLU A 704 28.75 -23.90 -4.71
C GLU A 704 28.40 -24.63 -3.42
N GLU A 705 27.91 -25.86 -3.57
CA GLU A 705 27.63 -26.76 -2.47
C GLU A 705 28.93 -26.97 -1.68
N VAL A 706 29.01 -26.39 -0.47
CA VAL A 706 30.00 -26.85 0.50
C VAL A 706 29.38 -28.11 1.11
N GLU A 707 29.68 -29.28 0.51
CA GLU A 707 29.15 -30.59 0.92
C GLU A 707 29.00 -30.69 2.46
N GLY A 708 27.75 -30.73 2.92
CA GLY A 708 27.39 -31.22 4.26
C GLY A 708 27.44 -30.23 5.43
N THR A 709 27.45 -28.91 5.23
CA THR A 709 27.28 -27.95 6.34
C THR A 709 26.08 -27.04 6.14
N GLU A 710 25.04 -27.23 6.96
CA GLU A 710 23.98 -26.24 7.15
C GLU A 710 24.56 -24.97 7.79
N HIS A 711 24.14 -23.80 7.32
CA HIS A 711 24.62 -22.52 7.81
C HIS A 711 23.47 -21.74 8.45
N PHE A 712 23.71 -21.21 9.65
CA PHE A 712 22.78 -20.30 10.33
C PHE A 712 23.32 -18.88 10.21
N VAL A 713 22.58 -18.05 9.48
CA VAL A 713 22.89 -16.63 9.29
C VAL A 713 22.20 -15.82 10.38
N GLN A 714 22.93 -14.92 11.03
CA GLN A 714 22.39 -14.09 12.10
C GLN A 714 21.24 -13.19 11.59
N PRO A 715 20.27 -12.83 12.46
CA PRO A 715 19.01 -12.24 12.03
C PRO A 715 19.11 -10.98 11.16
N ALA A 716 19.92 -9.99 11.54
CA ALA A 716 20.03 -8.75 10.77
C ALA A 716 20.71 -9.03 9.43
N SER A 717 21.72 -9.88 9.41
CA SER A 717 22.42 -10.30 8.19
C SER A 717 21.48 -11.01 7.22
N ALA A 718 20.61 -11.89 7.70
CA ALA A 718 19.63 -12.60 6.87
C ALA A 718 18.59 -11.65 6.27
N VAL A 719 18.12 -10.67 7.05
CA VAL A 719 17.14 -9.68 6.60
C VAL A 719 17.75 -8.67 5.62
N CYS A 720 18.97 -8.19 5.88
CA CYS A 720 19.61 -7.23 4.97
C CYS A 720 19.98 -7.89 3.64
N THR A 721 20.49 -9.12 3.67
CA THR A 721 20.91 -9.83 2.44
C THR A 721 19.75 -10.40 1.64
N SER A 722 18.52 -10.42 2.16
CA SER A 722 17.33 -10.76 1.38
C SER A 722 16.93 -9.68 0.35
N CYS A 723 17.42 -8.45 0.53
CA CYS A 723 17.27 -7.36 -0.46
C CYS A 723 18.61 -6.96 -1.07
N HIS A 724 19.67 -6.90 -0.25
CA HIS A 724 21.03 -6.61 -0.69
C HIS A 724 21.77 -7.92 -1.02
N ASP A 725 21.39 -8.54 -2.12
CA ASP A 725 21.78 -9.91 -2.49
C ASP A 725 23.11 -10.02 -3.29
N SER A 726 23.83 -8.91 -3.43
CA SER A 726 25.13 -8.91 -4.09
C SER A 726 26.19 -9.65 -3.26
N GLU A 727 27.17 -10.25 -3.92
CA GLU A 727 28.29 -10.95 -3.28
C GLU A 727 29.02 -10.06 -2.24
N ASP A 728 29.27 -8.79 -2.58
CA ASP A 728 29.94 -7.84 -1.70
C ASP A 728 29.11 -7.51 -0.45
N ALA A 729 27.79 -7.33 -0.61
CA ALA A 729 26.88 -7.07 0.50
C ALA A 729 26.81 -8.29 1.45
N TRP A 730 26.77 -9.49 0.87
CA TRP A 730 26.75 -10.73 1.63
C TRP A 730 28.04 -10.92 2.45
N ILE A 731 29.21 -10.76 1.82
CA ILE A 731 30.52 -10.82 2.50
C ILE A 731 30.60 -9.76 3.60
N HIS A 732 30.15 -8.53 3.32
CA HIS A 732 30.11 -7.46 4.31
C HIS A 732 29.29 -7.86 5.55
N ALA A 733 28.06 -8.33 5.35
CA ALA A 733 27.16 -8.72 6.43
C ALA A 733 27.75 -9.85 7.28
N VAL A 734 28.25 -10.92 6.65
CA VAL A 734 28.81 -12.07 7.37
C VAL A 734 30.10 -11.72 8.13
N LEU A 735 30.93 -10.81 7.61
CA LEU A 735 32.12 -10.34 8.35
C LEU A 735 31.77 -9.51 9.59
N GLN A 736 30.58 -8.94 9.69
CA GLN A 736 30.09 -8.22 10.87
C GLN A 736 29.33 -9.11 11.86
N SER A 737 29.26 -10.41 11.57
CA SER A 737 28.42 -11.37 12.29
C SER A 737 29.23 -12.54 12.82
N THR A 738 28.93 -12.93 14.04
CA THR A 738 29.52 -14.10 14.70
C THR A 738 28.42 -14.91 15.38
N GLU A 739 28.72 -16.13 15.83
CA GLU A 739 27.80 -16.88 16.70
C GLU A 739 27.43 -16.13 17.98
N ALA A 740 28.25 -15.16 18.41
CA ALA A 740 28.00 -14.36 19.61
C ALA A 740 27.13 -13.10 19.35
N GLY A 741 26.73 -12.85 18.11
CA GLY A 741 25.90 -11.72 17.71
C GLY A 741 26.50 -10.85 16.59
N GLU A 742 25.84 -9.72 16.34
CA GLU A 742 26.08 -8.84 15.20
C GLU A 742 26.52 -7.43 15.62
N ALA A 743 27.44 -6.83 14.86
CA ALA A 743 27.93 -5.48 15.09
C ALA A 743 27.24 -4.39 14.23
N CYS A 744 26.13 -4.74 13.55
CA CYS A 744 25.46 -3.90 12.55
C CYS A 744 25.04 -2.53 13.09
N THR A 745 24.56 -2.46 14.34
CA THR A 745 24.06 -1.24 14.99
C THR A 745 25.09 -0.12 15.15
N VAL A 746 26.38 -0.45 15.09
CA VAL A 746 27.46 0.54 15.18
C VAL A 746 27.36 1.54 14.03
N CYS A 747 26.95 1.07 12.85
CA CYS A 747 26.88 1.86 11.62
C CYS A 747 25.43 2.08 11.16
N HIS A 748 24.56 1.09 11.34
CA HIS A 748 23.19 1.06 10.81
C HIS A 748 22.10 1.28 11.87
N GLY A 749 22.47 1.57 13.11
CA GLY A 749 21.50 1.88 14.16
C GLY A 749 20.93 3.31 14.05
N PRO A 750 19.87 3.62 14.82
CA PRO A 750 19.26 4.94 14.88
C PRO A 750 20.26 6.08 15.09
N GLY A 751 20.18 7.11 14.26
CA GLY A 751 21.02 8.30 14.31
C GLY A 751 22.48 8.10 13.85
N ARG A 752 22.79 6.95 13.24
CA ARG A 752 24.11 6.69 12.64
C ARG A 752 24.18 7.17 11.19
N SER A 753 25.40 7.21 10.64
CA SER A 753 25.68 7.73 9.30
C SER A 753 25.06 6.92 8.17
N VAL A 754 24.77 5.63 8.40
CA VAL A 754 24.11 4.72 7.45
C VAL A 754 22.93 4.00 8.12
N ASP A 755 22.26 4.71 9.03
CA ASP A 755 21.00 4.31 9.63
C ASP A 755 19.98 3.93 8.56
N VAL A 756 19.21 2.86 8.80
CA VAL A 756 18.14 2.37 7.92
C VAL A 756 17.20 3.51 7.51
N MET A 757 16.81 4.37 8.46
CA MET A 757 15.94 5.53 8.22
C MET A 757 16.55 6.59 7.30
N ASN A 758 17.88 6.69 7.23
CA ASN A 758 18.56 7.71 6.45
C ASN A 758 18.94 7.23 5.04
N VAL A 759 18.90 5.92 4.78
CA VAL A 759 19.37 5.32 3.52
C VAL A 759 18.26 4.62 2.72
N HIS A 760 17.03 4.62 3.25
CA HIS A 760 15.83 4.08 2.61
C HIS A 760 14.77 5.19 2.50
N ASN A 761 13.87 5.08 1.52
CA ASN A 761 12.79 6.05 1.30
C ASN A 761 11.62 5.79 2.27
N ILE A 762 11.86 6.07 3.56
CA ILE A 762 10.87 5.90 4.62
C ILE A 762 10.26 7.28 4.93
N TYR A 763 8.96 7.43 4.67
CA TYR A 763 8.23 8.67 4.94
C TYR A 763 7.86 8.77 6.43
N GLU A 764 7.81 9.97 7.01
CA GLU A 764 7.34 10.17 8.41
C GLU A 764 5.86 10.49 8.49
#